data_AF-E0VB80-F1
#
_entry.id   AF-E0VB80-F1
#
_cell.length_a   1.000
_cell.length_b   1.000
_cell.length_c   1.000
_cell.angle_alpha   90.00
_cell.angle_beta   90.00
_cell.angle_gamma   90.00
#
_symmetry.space_group_name_H-M   'P 1'
#
loop_
_entity.id
_entity.type
_entity.pdbx_description
1 polymer ?
#
loop_
_entity_poly.entity_id
_entity_poly.type
_entity_poly.pdbx_seq_one_letter_code
_entity_poly.pdbx_strand_id
1 'polypeptide(L)'
;MSELKQASAYPLPGDVLKYCDHLHGKWYFSEIRAIFSRRYLLQNVAIEIFLASRTSIMFAFSDQATVKKVIKVLPRVGVGIKYGIPQTRRASMMSPRQLMRNSNMTQRWQRREISNFEYLMFLNTIAGRTYNDLNQYPVFPWVLTNYDSSDLDLSLPSNYRDLSKPVGALNPSRRAYFEERYNTWEHESIPPFHYGTHYSTAAFVLNWLIRIEPLTTMFLALQGGKFDHPNRLFSSISLTWKNCQRDTSDVKELIPEFFFLPEMFVNNNRYRLGHQEDGSPVGDVELPPWASSPEEFVRINRMALESEFVSCQLHQWIDLIFGYRQKGPEAIRATNVFYYLTYEGNVELDSITDPVMKEAVENQIRSFGQTPSQLLMEPHPPRSSAMHLSPMMFSAVPDDICMIMKFPSNSPIVHISANTYPQLPLPAVVTVTAGQQFAVNRWNSNYSGSVQSPTYADSSQHSGSNLPLSMDPILSQTGNTSTSTQRRHLGDNFSQKIKVRSNCFVTTVDSRFLVACGFWDNSFRVFSTETAKIVQIVFGHYGVVTCLSRSECNITSDCYIASGSADCTVLLWHWNARTQTIVGEGELPTPRATLTGHDQPVSVVVISAELGLVVSGSVNGPVLVHTTFGDLLRSLEPPSGFNSPENIAMSREGVIVVNYEKGQVVAFTINGKRLRHESHNDNLQCLLLSRDGEYLMTGGDKGIVEVWRTFSLALLYAFPACDAPVRSLALSHDQKFLLAGLSTVKKLSKK
;
A
#
# COMPACT_ATOMS: atom_id res chain seq x y z
N MET A 1 3.90 -45.94 3.70
CA MET A 1 5.12 -45.15 3.99
C MET A 1 6.26 -45.59 3.07
N SER A 2 6.00 -45.72 1.76
CA SER A 2 6.98 -46.26 0.80
C SER A 2 6.53 -46.03 -0.65
N GLU A 3 6.13 -44.82 -1.03
CA GLU A 3 5.87 -44.44 -2.44
C GLU A 3 5.74 -42.90 -2.60
N LEU A 4 6.79 -42.16 -2.23
CA LEU A 4 6.89 -40.70 -2.42
C LEU A 4 8.30 -40.31 -2.94
N LYS A 5 8.88 -41.14 -3.80
CA LYS A 5 10.13 -40.86 -4.50
C LYS A 5 9.87 -40.80 -6.00
N GLN A 6 9.55 -39.61 -6.51
CA GLN A 6 10.01 -39.10 -7.82
C GLN A 6 9.30 -37.77 -8.12
N ALA A 7 9.88 -36.68 -7.64
CA ALA A 7 9.74 -35.36 -8.24
C ALA A 7 11.03 -34.60 -7.92
N SER A 8 11.77 -34.21 -8.95
CA SER A 8 13.13 -33.63 -8.98
C SER A 8 14.28 -34.65 -8.92
N ALA A 9 15.10 -34.64 -9.98
CA ALA A 9 16.33 -35.43 -10.12
C ALA A 9 17.52 -34.86 -9.31
N TYR A 10 17.29 -33.91 -8.41
CA TYR A 10 18.28 -33.47 -7.41
C TYR A 10 17.54 -33.12 -6.13
N PRO A 11 17.89 -33.69 -4.96
CA PRO A 11 17.36 -33.19 -3.70
C PRO A 11 17.67 -31.69 -3.62
N LEU A 12 16.65 -30.87 -3.35
CA LEU A 12 16.83 -29.44 -3.12
C LEU A 12 17.99 -29.26 -2.12
N PRO A 13 19.00 -28.43 -2.42
CA PRO A 13 20.12 -28.25 -1.51
C PRO A 13 19.62 -27.91 -0.11
N GLY A 14 20.22 -28.49 0.93
CA GLY A 14 19.77 -28.29 2.31
C GLY A 14 19.70 -26.82 2.73
N ASP A 15 20.49 -25.96 2.09
CA ASP A 15 20.46 -24.51 2.31
C ASP A 15 19.21 -23.83 1.76
N VAL A 16 18.62 -24.33 0.67
CA VAL A 16 17.33 -23.83 0.15
C VAL A 16 16.18 -24.24 1.05
N LEU A 17 16.21 -25.48 1.58
CA LEU A 17 15.16 -25.99 2.46
C LEU A 17 15.00 -25.19 3.77
N LYS A 18 16.06 -24.50 4.22
CA LYS A 18 16.01 -23.62 5.40
C LYS A 18 15.03 -22.46 5.24
N TYR A 19 14.81 -22.00 4.00
CA TYR A 19 13.89 -20.91 3.68
C TYR A 19 12.49 -21.40 3.31
N CYS A 20 12.23 -22.72 3.37
CA CYS A 20 10.90 -23.27 3.19
C CYS A 20 10.14 -23.26 4.52
N ASP A 21 9.45 -22.15 4.81
CA ASP A 21 8.74 -21.89 6.08
C ASP A 21 7.67 -22.94 6.45
N HIS A 22 7.27 -23.82 5.52
CA HIS A 22 6.00 -24.54 5.56
C HIS A 22 6.05 -26.04 5.27
N LEU A 23 7.24 -26.66 5.32
CA LEU A 23 7.41 -28.12 5.12
C LEU A 23 6.51 -28.97 6.04
N HIS A 24 6.33 -28.52 7.28
CA HIS A 24 5.41 -29.11 8.26
C HIS A 24 4.39 -28.07 8.76
N GLY A 25 3.87 -27.26 7.83
CA GLY A 25 2.95 -26.16 8.14
C GLY A 25 1.61 -26.62 8.67
N LYS A 26 1.04 -25.83 9.60
CA LYS A 26 -0.32 -25.97 10.11
C LYS A 26 -1.01 -24.61 10.02
N TRP A 27 -2.18 -24.57 9.41
CA TRP A 27 -2.94 -23.34 9.22
C TRP A 27 -4.36 -23.49 9.73
N TYR A 28 -4.80 -22.53 10.54
CA TYR A 28 -6.14 -22.55 11.09
C TYR A 28 -7.14 -22.00 10.07
N PHE A 29 -8.31 -22.64 9.98
CA PHE A 29 -9.35 -22.21 9.05
C PHE A 29 -9.83 -20.77 9.31
N SER A 30 -9.77 -20.32 10.56
CA SER A 30 -10.09 -18.95 10.98
C SER A 30 -9.12 -17.90 10.43
N GLU A 31 -7.94 -18.30 9.94
CA GLU A 31 -6.91 -17.41 9.39
C GLU A 31 -6.98 -17.30 7.88
N ILE A 32 -7.67 -18.23 7.20
CA ILE A 32 -7.80 -18.20 5.75
C ILE A 32 -8.67 -17.00 5.33
N ARG A 33 -8.19 -16.22 4.35
CA ARG A 33 -8.85 -14.99 3.86
C ARG A 33 -9.24 -15.06 2.38
N ALA A 34 -8.50 -15.80 1.57
CA ALA A 34 -8.84 -16.05 0.18
C ALA A 34 -8.25 -17.38 -0.31
N ILE A 35 -8.92 -18.00 -1.27
CA ILE A 35 -8.50 -19.25 -1.92
C ILE A 35 -8.68 -19.08 -3.43
N PHE A 36 -7.62 -19.30 -4.19
CA PHE A 36 -7.64 -19.23 -5.64
C PHE A 36 -7.27 -20.57 -6.26
N SER A 37 -7.96 -20.95 -7.33
CA SER A 37 -7.45 -21.95 -8.27
C SER A 37 -6.23 -21.39 -8.98
N ARG A 38 -5.20 -22.21 -9.14
CA ARG A 38 -3.93 -21.88 -9.79
C ARG A 38 -3.54 -22.92 -10.81
N ARG A 39 -2.61 -22.52 -11.66
CA ARG A 39 -1.95 -23.41 -12.61
C ARG A 39 -0.57 -23.79 -12.06
N TYR A 40 -0.12 -24.98 -12.40
CA TYR A 40 1.25 -25.43 -12.19
C TYR A 40 1.68 -26.16 -13.46
N LEU A 41 2.81 -25.75 -14.05
CA LEU A 41 3.26 -26.20 -15.38
C LEU A 41 2.14 -26.08 -16.44
N LEU A 42 1.46 -24.94 -16.47
CA LEU A 42 0.31 -24.63 -17.34
C LEU A 42 -0.93 -25.54 -17.16
N GLN A 43 -0.95 -26.44 -16.18
CA GLN A 43 -2.09 -27.30 -15.86
C GLN A 43 -2.89 -26.74 -14.68
N ASN A 44 -4.23 -26.74 -14.75
CA ASN A 44 -5.10 -26.22 -13.70
C ASN A 44 -5.29 -27.22 -12.53
N VAL A 45 -4.18 -27.53 -11.86
CA VAL A 45 -4.07 -28.56 -10.82
C VAL A 45 -3.53 -28.02 -9.50
N ALA A 46 -3.53 -26.70 -9.28
CA ALA A 46 -3.02 -26.09 -8.07
C ALA A 46 -4.04 -25.20 -7.36
N ILE A 47 -3.80 -24.92 -6.09
CA ILE A 47 -4.51 -23.89 -5.31
C ILE A 47 -3.51 -23.00 -4.60
N GLU A 48 -3.90 -21.76 -4.35
CA GLU A 48 -3.17 -20.84 -3.48
C GLU A 48 -4.10 -20.31 -2.39
N ILE A 49 -3.63 -20.36 -1.14
CA ILE A 49 -4.36 -19.98 0.06
C ILE A 49 -3.68 -18.75 0.66
N PHE A 50 -4.44 -17.68 0.84
CA PHE A 50 -3.97 -16.44 1.47
C PHE A 50 -4.47 -16.35 2.90
N LEU A 51 -3.57 -16.00 3.82
CA LEU A 51 -3.82 -15.96 5.25
C LEU A 51 -3.99 -14.52 5.77
N ALA A 52 -4.48 -14.41 7.01
CA ALA A 52 -4.63 -13.13 7.71
C ALA A 52 -3.29 -12.42 7.95
N SER A 53 -2.20 -13.20 8.09
CA SER A 53 -0.81 -12.74 8.17
C SER A 53 -0.26 -12.15 6.87
N ARG A 54 -1.07 -12.10 5.80
CA ARG A 54 -0.67 -11.69 4.43
C ARG A 54 0.32 -12.62 3.73
N THR A 55 0.68 -13.74 4.34
CA THR A 55 1.40 -14.81 3.66
C THR A 55 0.46 -15.63 2.77
N SER A 56 1.01 -16.29 1.76
CA SER A 56 0.27 -17.24 0.92
C SER A 56 1.03 -18.54 0.78
N ILE A 57 0.29 -19.65 0.66
CA ILE A 57 0.85 -20.98 0.40
C ILE A 57 0.20 -21.56 -0.83
N MET A 58 1.01 -22.13 -1.70
CA MET A 58 0.58 -22.81 -2.92
C MET A 58 0.75 -24.33 -2.81
N PHE A 59 -0.27 -25.07 -3.23
CA PHE A 59 -0.22 -26.53 -3.35
C PHE A 59 -0.54 -26.95 -4.78
N ALA A 60 0.28 -27.82 -5.36
CA ALA A 60 -0.02 -28.52 -6.60
C ALA A 60 -0.50 -29.95 -6.31
N PHE A 61 -1.47 -30.42 -7.08
CA PHE A 61 -2.08 -31.74 -6.95
C PHE A 61 -1.89 -32.55 -8.24
N SER A 62 -2.24 -33.84 -8.18
CA SER A 62 -2.23 -34.75 -9.33
C SER A 62 -3.19 -34.36 -10.44
N ASP A 63 -4.36 -33.82 -10.08
CA ASP A 63 -5.47 -33.62 -11.02
C ASP A 63 -6.46 -32.55 -10.55
N GLN A 64 -7.25 -32.05 -11.49
CA GLN A 64 -8.24 -31.00 -11.23
C GLN A 64 -9.42 -31.50 -10.36
N ALA A 65 -9.76 -32.79 -10.37
CA ALA A 65 -10.84 -33.30 -9.53
C ALA A 65 -10.45 -33.28 -8.04
N THR A 66 -9.18 -33.53 -7.73
CA THR A 66 -8.60 -33.38 -6.40
C THR A 66 -8.65 -31.93 -5.91
N VAL A 67 -8.27 -30.96 -6.75
CA VAL A 67 -8.43 -29.52 -6.45
C VAL A 67 -9.88 -29.19 -6.04
N LYS A 68 -10.87 -29.66 -6.82
CA LYS A 68 -12.29 -29.46 -6.53
C LYS A 68 -12.72 -30.10 -5.21
N LYS A 69 -12.19 -31.28 -4.86
CA LYS A 69 -12.45 -31.94 -3.56
C LYS A 69 -11.88 -31.12 -2.41
N VAL A 70 -10.66 -30.61 -2.52
CA VAL A 70 -10.01 -29.80 -1.47
C VAL A 70 -10.77 -28.50 -1.23
N ILE A 71 -11.12 -27.75 -2.28
CA ILE A 71 -11.88 -26.49 -2.15
C ILE A 71 -13.26 -26.71 -1.50
N LYS A 72 -13.89 -27.87 -1.71
CA LYS A 72 -15.17 -28.20 -1.06
C LYS A 72 -15.08 -28.29 0.47
N VAL A 73 -13.93 -28.74 0.99
CA VAL A 73 -13.69 -28.91 2.43
C VAL A 73 -13.21 -27.61 3.08
N LEU A 74 -12.50 -26.76 2.33
CA LEU A 74 -11.99 -25.48 2.85
C LEU A 74 -13.09 -24.45 3.18
N PRO A 75 -12.79 -23.44 4.02
CA PRO A 75 -13.71 -22.36 4.38
C PRO A 75 -14.29 -21.61 3.18
N ARG A 76 -15.51 -21.09 3.32
CA ARG A 76 -16.23 -20.34 2.27
C ARG A 76 -15.75 -18.89 2.17
N VAL A 77 -14.47 -18.68 1.87
CA VAL A 77 -13.88 -17.33 1.77
C VAL A 77 -13.87 -16.77 0.34
N GLY A 78 -14.06 -17.63 -0.66
CA GLY A 78 -13.94 -17.24 -2.07
C GLY A 78 -12.55 -16.72 -2.40
N VAL A 79 -12.49 -15.68 -3.24
CA VAL A 79 -11.26 -14.96 -3.60
C VAL A 79 -11.00 -13.73 -2.71
N GLY A 80 -11.57 -13.73 -1.51
CA GLY A 80 -11.48 -12.61 -0.55
C GLY A 80 -12.44 -11.47 -0.85
N ILE A 81 -12.43 -10.47 0.03
CA ILE A 81 -13.35 -9.30 -0.04
C ILE A 81 -12.87 -8.19 -0.97
N LYS A 82 -11.58 -8.18 -1.33
CA LYS A 82 -10.93 -7.04 -2.02
C LYS A 82 -11.49 -6.80 -3.42
N TYR A 83 -11.88 -7.86 -4.13
CA TYR A 83 -12.19 -7.81 -5.57
C TYR A 83 -13.66 -7.59 -5.92
N GLY A 84 -14.52 -7.35 -4.92
CA GLY A 84 -15.96 -7.16 -5.13
C GLY A 84 -16.70 -8.41 -5.58
N ILE A 85 -16.08 -9.60 -5.44
CA ILE A 85 -16.67 -10.89 -5.82
C ILE A 85 -17.27 -11.57 -4.59
N PRO A 86 -18.48 -12.16 -4.66
CA PRO A 86 -19.09 -12.86 -3.54
C PRO A 86 -18.21 -14.00 -2.99
N GLN A 87 -18.07 -14.06 -1.67
CA GLN A 87 -17.27 -15.06 -0.96
C GLN A 87 -17.91 -16.46 -0.98
N THR A 88 -17.79 -17.13 -2.12
CA THR A 88 -18.34 -18.46 -2.34
C THR A 88 -17.25 -19.43 -2.78
N ARG A 89 -17.42 -20.74 -2.49
CA ARG A 89 -16.49 -21.76 -3.02
C ARG A 89 -16.48 -21.80 -4.55
N ARG A 90 -17.60 -21.43 -5.19
CA ARG A 90 -17.68 -21.27 -6.64
C ARG A 90 -16.73 -20.18 -7.13
N ALA A 91 -16.62 -19.05 -6.42
CA ALA A 91 -15.69 -17.99 -6.77
C ALA A 91 -14.23 -18.46 -6.76
N SER A 92 -13.83 -19.31 -5.80
CA SER A 92 -12.48 -19.90 -5.77
C SER A 92 -12.17 -20.82 -6.96
N MET A 93 -13.19 -21.35 -7.63
CA MET A 93 -13.06 -22.23 -8.81
C MET A 93 -13.33 -21.50 -10.14
N MET A 94 -13.58 -20.19 -10.12
CA MET A 94 -13.81 -19.42 -11.34
C MET A 94 -12.56 -19.39 -12.20
N SER A 95 -12.75 -19.43 -13.53
CA SER A 95 -11.64 -19.19 -14.45
C SER A 95 -11.17 -17.73 -14.35
N PRO A 96 -9.92 -17.43 -14.73
CA PRO A 96 -9.40 -16.05 -14.77
C PRO A 96 -10.31 -15.06 -15.49
N ARG A 97 -10.91 -15.46 -16.63
CA ARG A 97 -11.89 -14.66 -17.37
C ARG A 97 -13.18 -14.39 -16.59
N GLN A 98 -13.68 -15.40 -15.86
CA GLN A 98 -14.86 -15.24 -15.01
C GLN A 98 -14.58 -14.32 -13.81
N LEU A 99 -13.38 -14.38 -13.24
CA LEU A 99 -12.94 -13.46 -12.17
C LEU A 99 -12.89 -12.02 -12.67
N MET A 100 -12.30 -11.79 -13.85
CA MET A 100 -12.25 -10.46 -14.48
C MET A 100 -13.65 -9.90 -14.71
N ARG A 101 -14.56 -10.69 -15.29
CA ARG A 101 -15.93 -10.26 -15.62
C ARG A 101 -16.78 -9.95 -14.39
N ASN A 102 -16.60 -10.70 -13.30
CA ASN A 102 -17.43 -10.56 -12.10
C ASN A 102 -16.83 -9.58 -11.06
N SER A 103 -15.62 -9.08 -11.30
CA SER A 103 -14.97 -8.12 -10.41
C SER A 103 -15.39 -6.69 -10.72
N ASN A 104 -15.39 -5.82 -9.69
CA ASN A 104 -15.55 -4.39 -9.86
C ASN A 104 -14.22 -3.61 -9.94
N MET A 105 -13.06 -4.29 -9.96
CA MET A 105 -11.74 -3.64 -9.92
C MET A 105 -11.47 -2.74 -11.13
N THR A 106 -11.89 -3.14 -12.33
CA THR A 106 -11.71 -2.31 -13.54
C THR A 106 -12.44 -0.98 -13.43
N GLN A 107 -13.68 -0.97 -12.94
CA GLN A 107 -14.44 0.26 -12.74
C GLN A 107 -13.80 1.12 -11.64
N ARG A 108 -13.31 0.51 -10.55
CA ARG A 108 -12.60 1.23 -9.48
C ARG A 108 -11.31 1.85 -9.98
N TRP A 109 -10.56 1.15 -10.84
CA TRP A 109 -9.34 1.66 -11.47
C TRP A 109 -9.63 2.83 -12.42
N GLN A 110 -10.67 2.71 -13.26
CA GLN A 110 -11.14 3.80 -14.12
C GLN A 110 -11.56 5.03 -13.31
N ARG A 111 -12.23 4.82 -12.17
CA ARG A 111 -12.62 5.87 -11.21
C ARG A 111 -11.48 6.35 -10.29
N ARG A 112 -10.25 5.85 -10.48
CA ARG A 112 -9.07 6.18 -9.68
C ARG A 112 -9.22 5.91 -8.18
N GLU A 113 -10.10 4.98 -7.81
CA GLU A 113 -10.23 4.48 -6.44
C GLU A 113 -9.11 3.49 -6.08
N ILE A 114 -8.44 2.94 -7.10
CA ILE A 114 -7.23 2.13 -6.98
C ILE A 114 -6.19 2.63 -8.00
N SER A 115 -4.92 2.51 -7.61
CA SER A 115 -3.74 2.92 -8.40
C SER A 115 -3.47 2.00 -9.61
N ASN A 116 -2.62 2.43 -10.53
CA ASN A 116 -2.13 1.59 -11.63
C ASN A 116 -1.39 0.37 -11.07
N PHE A 117 -0.52 0.58 -10.07
CA PHE A 117 0.21 -0.49 -9.39
C PHE A 117 -0.72 -1.56 -8.80
N GLU A 118 -1.73 -1.15 -8.03
CA GLU A 118 -2.69 -2.10 -7.44
C GLU A 118 -3.51 -2.84 -8.49
N TYR A 119 -3.85 -2.16 -9.59
CA TYR A 119 -4.58 -2.77 -10.68
C TYR A 119 -3.74 -3.81 -11.43
N LEU A 120 -2.47 -3.52 -11.69
CA LEU A 120 -1.52 -4.48 -12.25
C LEU A 120 -1.32 -5.69 -11.32
N MET A 121 -1.22 -5.48 -10.01
CA MET A 121 -1.17 -6.58 -9.04
C MET A 121 -2.45 -7.43 -9.05
N PHE A 122 -3.62 -6.79 -9.18
CA PHE A 122 -4.89 -7.49 -9.34
C PHE A 122 -4.90 -8.37 -10.60
N LEU A 123 -4.57 -7.80 -11.76
CA LEU A 123 -4.54 -8.53 -13.04
C LEU A 123 -3.59 -9.73 -12.99
N ASN A 124 -2.37 -9.52 -12.46
CA ASN A 124 -1.42 -10.61 -12.23
C ASN A 124 -2.03 -11.71 -11.33
N THR A 125 -2.62 -11.34 -10.20
CA THR A 125 -3.21 -12.30 -9.25
C THR A 125 -4.35 -13.12 -9.87
N ILE A 126 -5.25 -12.50 -10.63
CA ILE A 126 -6.37 -13.23 -11.26
C ILE A 126 -5.94 -14.02 -12.51
N ALA A 127 -4.85 -13.62 -13.17
CA ALA A 127 -4.20 -14.38 -14.23
C ALA A 127 -3.40 -15.59 -13.71
N GLY A 128 -3.38 -15.82 -12.40
CA GLY A 128 -2.73 -16.95 -11.75
C GLY A 128 -1.24 -16.74 -11.46
N ARG A 129 -0.73 -15.50 -11.57
CA ARG A 129 0.64 -15.16 -11.17
C ARG A 129 0.76 -15.15 -9.64
N THR A 130 1.92 -15.55 -9.13
CA THR A 130 2.18 -15.71 -7.69
C THR A 130 3.67 -15.57 -7.38
N TYR A 131 3.98 -15.19 -6.14
CA TYR A 131 5.34 -15.18 -5.59
C TYR A 131 5.84 -16.59 -5.22
N ASN A 132 4.93 -17.57 -5.05
CA ASN A 132 5.28 -18.95 -4.66
C ASN A 132 5.86 -19.78 -5.82
N ASP A 133 5.63 -19.37 -7.07
CA ASP A 133 6.20 -20.01 -8.26
C ASP A 133 6.88 -18.94 -9.12
N LEU A 134 8.23 -18.93 -9.09
CA LEU A 134 9.04 -17.95 -9.81
C LEU A 134 8.87 -18.02 -11.34
N ASN A 135 8.35 -19.13 -11.88
CA ASN A 135 8.06 -19.25 -13.32
C ASN A 135 6.73 -18.59 -13.69
N GLN A 136 5.91 -18.27 -12.69
CA GLN A 136 4.65 -17.57 -12.80
C GLN A 136 4.69 -16.27 -12.00
N TYR A 137 5.85 -15.61 -11.96
CA TYR A 137 6.01 -14.35 -11.23
C TYR A 137 5.14 -13.23 -11.81
N PRO A 138 4.68 -12.28 -10.99
CA PRO A 138 3.99 -11.10 -11.49
C PRO A 138 4.85 -10.30 -12.48
N VAL A 139 4.21 -9.74 -13.51
CA VAL A 139 4.87 -9.01 -14.60
C VAL A 139 4.38 -7.57 -14.61
N PHE A 140 5.31 -6.63 -14.76
CA PHE A 140 5.08 -5.19 -14.85
C PHE A 140 5.76 -4.60 -16.09
N PRO A 141 5.23 -3.53 -16.70
CA PRO A 141 5.85 -2.91 -17.86
C PRO A 141 7.12 -2.16 -17.47
N TRP A 142 8.11 -2.13 -18.37
CA TRP A 142 9.01 -0.98 -18.42
C TRP A 142 8.20 0.30 -18.69
N VAL A 143 8.42 1.35 -17.89
CA VAL A 143 7.72 2.63 -18.02
C VAL A 143 8.62 3.70 -18.60
N LEU A 144 9.82 3.87 -18.03
CA LEU A 144 10.77 4.90 -18.45
C LEU A 144 11.73 4.38 -19.52
N THR A 145 12.23 5.28 -20.36
CA THR A 145 13.19 5.00 -21.43
C THR A 145 14.53 5.70 -21.22
N ASN A 146 14.56 6.78 -20.43
CA ASN A 146 15.73 7.61 -20.19
C ASN A 146 16.39 7.27 -18.85
N TYR A 147 17.56 6.63 -18.94
CA TYR A 147 18.38 6.24 -17.78
C TYR A 147 19.79 6.85 -17.82
N ASP A 148 20.02 7.84 -18.70
CA ASP A 148 21.34 8.43 -18.94
C ASP A 148 21.40 9.93 -18.56
N SER A 149 20.27 10.65 -18.54
CA SER A 149 20.23 12.08 -18.20
C SER A 149 20.43 12.35 -16.70
N SER A 150 20.97 13.53 -16.36
CA SER A 150 21.11 14.05 -14.99
C SER A 150 19.78 14.34 -14.32
N ASP A 151 18.78 14.71 -15.11
CA ASP A 151 17.46 15.09 -14.63
C ASP A 151 16.40 14.36 -15.45
N LEU A 152 15.30 13.99 -14.79
CA LEU A 152 14.18 13.31 -15.42
C LEU A 152 12.90 14.12 -15.25
N ASP A 153 12.47 14.76 -16.32
CA ASP A 153 11.19 15.43 -16.37
C ASP A 153 10.07 14.44 -16.74
N LEU A 154 9.21 14.14 -15.76
CA LEU A 154 8.06 13.26 -15.91
C LEU A 154 6.90 13.91 -16.71
N SER A 155 7.00 15.18 -17.07
CA SER A 155 6.06 15.86 -17.97
C SER A 155 6.37 15.65 -19.45
N LEU A 156 7.58 15.17 -19.80
CA LEU A 156 8.00 14.94 -21.18
C LEU A 156 7.58 13.55 -21.68
N PRO A 157 6.77 13.44 -22.76
CA PRO A 157 6.35 12.16 -23.31
C PRO A 157 7.51 11.30 -23.81
N SER A 158 8.63 11.90 -24.23
CA SER A 158 9.81 11.20 -24.77
C SER A 158 10.51 10.32 -23.74
N ASN A 159 10.32 10.58 -22.44
CA ASN A 159 10.89 9.78 -21.36
C ASN A 159 10.08 8.50 -21.07
N TYR A 160 8.91 8.33 -21.71
CA TYR A 160 8.04 7.19 -21.50
C TYR A 160 8.12 6.19 -22.65
N ARG A 161 7.98 4.91 -22.30
CA ARG A 161 7.87 3.81 -23.25
C ARG A 161 6.50 3.86 -23.92
N ASP A 162 6.47 3.54 -25.21
CA ASP A 162 5.25 3.17 -25.91
C ASP A 162 4.67 1.85 -25.34
N LEU A 163 3.66 1.97 -24.49
CA LEU A 163 2.96 0.85 -23.83
C LEU A 163 2.09 0.03 -24.79
N SER A 164 1.85 0.50 -26.02
CA SER A 164 1.09 -0.24 -27.04
C SER A 164 1.89 -1.35 -27.70
N LYS A 165 3.21 -1.39 -27.48
CA LYS A 165 4.16 -2.30 -28.13
C LYS A 165 4.89 -3.19 -27.11
N PRO A 166 5.12 -4.47 -27.44
CA PRO A 166 6.01 -5.32 -26.65
C PRO A 166 7.47 -4.85 -26.74
N VAL A 167 8.32 -5.26 -25.79
CA VAL A 167 9.74 -4.86 -25.73
C VAL A 167 10.42 -5.06 -27.08
N GLY A 168 10.24 -6.24 -27.67
CA GLY A 168 10.82 -6.64 -28.95
C GLY A 168 10.52 -5.69 -30.12
N ALA A 169 9.37 -5.01 -30.08
CA ALA A 169 8.88 -4.16 -31.16
C ALA A 169 9.12 -2.65 -30.94
N LEU A 170 9.78 -2.26 -29.85
CA LEU A 170 10.09 -0.85 -29.57
C LEU A 170 11.10 -0.27 -30.55
N ASN A 171 12.17 -1.02 -30.85
CA ASN A 171 13.17 -0.66 -31.84
C ASN A 171 12.69 -1.08 -33.25
N PRO A 172 12.52 -0.16 -34.22
CA PRO A 172 12.02 -0.48 -35.55
C PRO A 172 12.86 -1.52 -36.31
N SER A 173 14.20 -1.44 -36.22
CA SER A 173 15.08 -2.40 -36.91
C SER A 173 14.94 -3.80 -36.33
N ARG A 174 14.81 -3.90 -35.00
CA ARG A 174 14.62 -5.18 -34.33
C ARG A 174 13.23 -5.75 -34.57
N ARG A 175 12.21 -4.89 -34.63
CA ARG A 175 10.86 -5.28 -35.02
C ARG A 175 10.84 -5.95 -36.40
N ALA A 176 11.51 -5.34 -37.39
CA ALA A 176 11.60 -5.90 -38.74
C ALA A 176 12.26 -7.29 -38.74
N TYR A 177 13.34 -7.48 -37.96
CA TYR A 177 13.98 -8.79 -37.80
C TYR A 177 13.02 -9.86 -37.25
N PHE A 178 12.23 -9.53 -36.23
CA PHE A 178 11.27 -10.47 -35.66
C PHE A 178 10.09 -10.76 -36.59
N GLU A 179 9.60 -9.76 -37.32
CA GLU A 179 8.56 -9.94 -38.35
C GLU A 179 9.08 -10.83 -39.50
N GLU A 180 10.31 -10.62 -39.95
CA GLU A 180 10.96 -11.48 -40.95
C GLU A 180 11.09 -12.91 -40.45
N ARG A 181 11.63 -13.11 -39.24
CA ARG A 181 11.74 -14.42 -38.60
C ARG A 181 10.40 -15.15 -38.56
N TYR A 182 9.32 -14.45 -38.21
CA TYR A 182 7.97 -15.03 -38.15
C TYR A 182 7.48 -15.44 -39.55
N ASN A 183 7.69 -14.58 -40.56
CA ASN A 183 7.19 -14.78 -41.91
C ASN A 183 7.97 -15.85 -42.69
N THR A 184 9.26 -16.03 -42.42
CA THR A 184 10.10 -17.03 -43.08
C THR A 184 10.22 -18.34 -42.29
N TRP A 185 9.43 -18.51 -41.22
CA TRP A 185 9.51 -19.68 -40.36
C TRP A 185 8.89 -20.91 -41.03
N GLU A 186 9.73 -21.86 -41.40
CA GLU A 186 9.32 -23.16 -41.95
C GLU A 186 9.79 -24.29 -41.02
N HIS A 187 8.85 -24.90 -40.29
CA HIS A 187 9.11 -26.06 -39.46
C HIS A 187 7.88 -26.95 -39.40
N GLU A 188 8.03 -28.27 -39.53
CA GLU A 188 6.90 -29.20 -39.64
C GLU A 188 6.02 -29.25 -38.38
N SER A 189 6.62 -29.17 -37.19
CA SER A 189 5.93 -29.35 -35.91
C SER A 189 5.85 -28.10 -35.02
N ILE A 190 6.62 -27.05 -35.33
CA ILE A 190 6.75 -25.86 -34.46
C ILE A 190 6.11 -24.68 -35.19
N PRO A 191 5.04 -24.08 -34.64
CA PRO A 191 4.39 -22.93 -35.28
C PRO A 191 5.30 -21.69 -35.27
N PRO A 192 5.08 -20.72 -36.17
CA PRO A 192 5.86 -19.50 -36.25
C PRO A 192 5.73 -18.67 -34.96
N PHE A 193 6.83 -18.02 -34.57
CA PHE A 193 6.89 -17.15 -33.39
C PHE A 193 7.89 -16.01 -33.60
N HIS A 194 7.66 -14.88 -32.93
CA HIS A 194 8.57 -13.75 -32.93
C HIS A 194 9.71 -13.98 -31.94
N TYR A 195 9.37 -14.42 -30.71
CA TYR A 195 10.32 -14.51 -29.60
C TYR A 195 10.51 -15.95 -29.11
N GLY A 196 11.76 -16.42 -29.15
CA GLY A 196 12.16 -17.70 -28.55
C GLY A 196 12.41 -17.60 -27.03
N THR A 197 12.61 -16.39 -26.52
CA THR A 197 12.70 -16.07 -25.09
C THR A 197 11.42 -15.41 -24.62
N HIS A 198 11.11 -15.58 -23.34
CA HIS A 198 9.89 -15.06 -22.73
C HIS A 198 10.21 -13.84 -21.84
N TYR A 199 9.26 -12.91 -21.70
CA TYR A 199 9.48 -11.68 -20.92
C TYR A 199 9.53 -11.89 -19.39
N SER A 200 9.19 -13.07 -18.91
CA SER A 200 9.15 -13.44 -17.48
C SER A 200 9.60 -14.89 -17.29
N THR A 201 10.68 -15.09 -16.57
CA THR A 201 11.27 -16.40 -16.26
C THR A 201 11.80 -16.39 -14.82
N ALA A 202 11.89 -17.55 -14.17
CA ALA A 202 12.49 -17.64 -12.84
C ALA A 202 13.94 -17.15 -12.84
N ALA A 203 14.71 -17.43 -13.90
CA ALA A 203 16.07 -16.96 -14.05
C ALA A 203 16.17 -15.42 -14.03
N PHE A 204 15.24 -14.72 -14.70
CA PHE A 204 15.20 -13.25 -14.65
C PHE A 204 14.83 -12.73 -13.28
N VAL A 205 13.84 -13.32 -12.61
CA VAL A 205 13.44 -12.91 -11.25
C VAL A 205 14.60 -13.08 -10.27
N LEU A 206 15.28 -14.22 -10.31
CA LEU A 206 16.45 -14.48 -9.46
C LEU A 206 17.61 -13.53 -9.78
N ASN A 207 17.83 -13.18 -11.05
CA ASN A 207 18.87 -12.22 -11.42
C ASN A 207 18.51 -10.78 -10.96
N TRP A 208 17.24 -10.38 -11.06
CA TRP A 208 16.77 -9.09 -10.54
C TRP A 208 16.96 -8.98 -9.03
N LEU A 209 16.68 -10.06 -8.30
CA LEU A 209 16.65 -10.09 -6.83
C LEU A 209 17.90 -10.74 -6.20
N ILE A 210 18.99 -10.87 -6.96
CA ILE A 210 20.22 -11.58 -6.55
C ILE A 210 20.90 -10.97 -5.29
N ARG A 211 20.49 -9.78 -4.85
CA ARG A 211 21.04 -9.08 -3.68
C ARG A 211 20.21 -9.30 -2.42
N ILE A 212 19.11 -10.04 -2.49
CA ILE A 212 18.17 -10.28 -1.40
C ILE A 212 18.09 -11.78 -1.09
N GLU A 213 18.10 -12.15 0.19
CA GLU A 213 17.75 -13.50 0.62
C GLU A 213 16.23 -13.66 0.73
N PRO A 214 15.65 -14.83 0.38
CA PRO A 214 16.31 -16.10 0.01
C PRO A 214 16.71 -16.25 -1.47
N LEU A 215 16.46 -15.24 -2.31
CA LEU A 215 16.61 -15.35 -3.76
C LEU A 215 18.07 -15.54 -4.18
N THR A 216 19.01 -15.01 -3.41
CA THR A 216 20.44 -15.24 -3.60
C THR A 216 20.78 -16.72 -3.45
N THR A 217 20.34 -17.36 -2.36
CA THR A 217 20.52 -18.80 -2.13
C THR A 217 19.90 -19.63 -3.25
N MET A 218 18.70 -19.26 -3.72
CA MET A 218 18.02 -19.93 -4.83
C MET A 218 18.76 -19.75 -6.17
N PHE A 219 19.31 -18.57 -6.44
CA PHE A 219 20.13 -18.30 -7.62
C PHE A 219 21.39 -19.16 -7.63
N LEU A 220 22.10 -19.23 -6.51
CA LEU A 220 23.29 -20.07 -6.37
C LEU A 220 22.95 -21.54 -6.58
N ALA A 221 21.82 -22.03 -6.03
CA ALA A 221 21.38 -23.40 -6.24
C ALA A 221 21.13 -23.71 -7.73
N LEU A 222 20.54 -22.77 -8.48
CA LEU A 222 20.29 -22.91 -9.91
C LEU A 222 21.59 -22.91 -10.74
N GLN A 223 22.63 -22.19 -10.30
CA GLN A 223 23.92 -22.06 -10.98
C GLN A 223 25.03 -22.99 -10.46
N GLY A 224 24.67 -24.05 -9.70
CA GLY A 224 25.64 -25.03 -9.22
C GLY A 224 26.57 -24.54 -8.10
N GLY A 225 26.10 -23.59 -7.29
CA GLY A 225 26.75 -23.11 -6.06
C GLY A 225 27.68 -21.91 -6.23
N LYS A 226 27.75 -21.31 -7.42
CA LYS A 226 28.55 -20.10 -7.68
C LYS A 226 27.71 -19.01 -8.35
N PHE A 227 28.13 -17.76 -8.17
CA PHE A 227 27.58 -16.66 -8.95
C PHE A 227 27.91 -16.83 -10.42
N ASP A 228 27.00 -16.36 -11.29
CA ASP A 228 27.19 -16.37 -12.73
C ASP A 228 28.30 -15.38 -13.14
N HIS A 229 28.68 -15.41 -14.42
CA HIS A 229 29.66 -14.48 -14.96
C HIS A 229 29.24 -13.03 -14.70
N PRO A 230 30.13 -12.15 -14.18
CA PRO A 230 29.77 -10.79 -13.75
C PRO A 230 29.05 -9.96 -14.82
N ASN A 231 29.41 -10.12 -16.10
CA ASN A 231 28.76 -9.41 -17.23
C ASN A 231 27.31 -9.84 -17.50
N ARG A 232 26.85 -10.97 -16.96
CA ARG A 232 25.46 -11.45 -17.08
C ARG A 232 24.61 -11.10 -15.85
N LEU A 233 25.27 -10.75 -14.75
CA LEU A 233 24.59 -10.33 -13.54
C LEU A 233 23.94 -8.97 -13.75
N PHE A 234 22.81 -8.76 -13.08
CA PHE A 234 22.17 -7.45 -13.06
C PHE A 234 23.07 -6.44 -12.34
N SER A 235 23.80 -5.59 -13.06
CA SER A 235 24.73 -4.60 -12.51
C SER A 235 24.29 -3.15 -12.74
N SER A 236 23.53 -2.85 -13.79
CA SER A 236 23.19 -1.47 -14.18
C SER A 236 21.82 -1.38 -14.84
N ILE A 237 21.03 -0.38 -14.46
CA ILE A 237 19.68 -0.16 -15.02
C ILE A 237 19.78 0.29 -16.49
N SER A 238 20.66 1.25 -16.78
CA SER A 238 20.86 1.78 -18.14
C SER A 238 21.36 0.69 -19.09
N LEU A 239 22.36 -0.09 -18.66
CA LEU A 239 22.87 -1.22 -19.45
C LEU A 239 21.77 -2.25 -19.72
N THR A 240 20.99 -2.60 -18.69
CA THR A 240 19.94 -3.61 -18.84
C THR A 240 18.85 -3.16 -19.81
N TRP A 241 18.41 -1.89 -19.71
CA TRP A 241 17.47 -1.33 -20.68
C TRP A 241 18.04 -1.33 -22.10
N LYS A 242 19.31 -0.94 -22.28
CA LYS A 242 19.99 -0.97 -23.59
C LYS A 242 20.07 -2.39 -24.16
N ASN A 243 20.35 -3.39 -23.33
CA ASN A 243 20.34 -4.81 -23.74
C ASN A 243 18.95 -5.24 -24.19
N CYS A 244 17.89 -4.90 -23.43
CA CYS A 244 16.50 -5.11 -23.81
C CYS A 244 16.09 -4.43 -25.12
N GLN A 245 16.85 -3.46 -25.64
CA GLN A 245 16.59 -2.79 -26.92
C GLN A 245 17.44 -3.32 -28.09
N ARG A 246 18.55 -4.02 -27.80
CA ARG A 246 19.57 -4.42 -28.80
C ARG A 246 19.63 -5.93 -28.99
N ASP A 247 19.64 -6.69 -27.91
CA ASP A 247 19.77 -8.14 -27.97
C ASP A 247 18.45 -8.75 -28.48
N THR A 248 18.56 -9.68 -29.44
CA THR A 248 17.42 -10.42 -29.99
C THR A 248 16.89 -11.49 -29.02
N SER A 249 17.68 -11.86 -28.02
CA SER A 249 17.32 -12.83 -26.99
C SER A 249 16.81 -12.18 -25.70
N ASP A 250 16.92 -10.86 -25.55
CA ASP A 250 16.47 -10.13 -24.35
C ASP A 250 15.23 -9.27 -24.62
N VAL A 251 14.07 -9.81 -24.25
CA VAL A 251 12.76 -9.15 -24.34
C VAL A 251 12.07 -9.06 -22.97
N LYS A 252 12.85 -9.07 -21.87
CA LYS A 252 12.32 -9.10 -20.51
C LYS A 252 11.55 -7.83 -20.12
N GLU A 253 10.42 -8.04 -19.45
CA GLU A 253 9.65 -7.00 -18.78
C GLU A 253 10.10 -6.89 -17.31
N LEU A 254 9.56 -5.90 -16.59
CA LEU A 254 9.90 -5.65 -15.20
C LEU A 254 9.11 -6.56 -14.24
N ILE A 255 9.58 -6.56 -12.99
CA ILE A 255 8.91 -7.14 -11.83
C ILE A 255 8.33 -6.02 -10.93
N PRO A 256 7.31 -6.30 -10.11
CA PRO A 256 6.69 -5.31 -9.21
C PRO A 256 7.69 -4.53 -8.33
N GLU A 257 8.78 -5.18 -7.93
CA GLU A 257 9.78 -4.69 -6.97
C GLU A 257 10.49 -3.42 -7.45
N PHE A 258 10.54 -3.16 -8.77
CA PHE A 258 11.05 -1.90 -9.34
C PHE A 258 10.26 -0.66 -8.87
N PHE A 259 9.04 -0.86 -8.35
CA PHE A 259 8.11 0.20 -7.96
C PHE A 259 7.85 0.27 -6.45
N PHE A 260 8.52 -0.55 -5.63
CA PHE A 260 8.42 -0.45 -4.17
C PHE A 260 9.61 -0.97 -3.34
N LEU A 261 10.57 -1.71 -3.91
CA LEU A 261 11.62 -2.42 -3.14
C LEU A 261 13.03 -1.88 -3.47
N PRO A 262 13.51 -0.82 -2.78
CA PRO A 262 14.83 -0.23 -3.03
C PRO A 262 16.00 -1.16 -2.66
N GLU A 263 15.79 -2.12 -1.76
CA GLU A 263 16.83 -3.03 -1.25
C GLU A 263 17.43 -3.90 -2.35
N MET A 264 16.69 -4.18 -3.44
CA MET A 264 17.19 -5.05 -4.50
C MET A 264 18.35 -4.43 -5.29
N PHE A 265 18.54 -3.12 -5.16
CA PHE A 265 19.63 -2.38 -5.82
C PHE A 265 20.89 -2.27 -4.95
N VAL A 266 20.84 -2.68 -3.67
CA VAL A 266 21.94 -2.51 -2.73
C VAL A 266 22.50 -3.87 -2.32
N ASN A 267 23.81 -4.05 -2.43
CA ASN A 267 24.52 -5.22 -1.96
C ASN A 267 24.79 -5.13 -0.45
N ASN A 268 23.71 -5.09 0.34
CA ASN A 268 23.79 -4.90 1.79
C ASN A 268 24.50 -6.06 2.50
N ASN A 269 24.39 -7.27 1.94
CA ASN A 269 25.03 -8.49 2.42
C ASN A 269 26.50 -8.63 2.00
N ARG A 270 27.05 -7.66 1.25
CA ARG A 270 28.44 -7.62 0.79
C ARG A 270 28.86 -8.88 0.01
N TYR A 271 27.97 -9.38 -0.85
CA TYR A 271 28.25 -10.50 -1.74
C TYR A 271 29.41 -10.18 -2.67
N ARG A 272 30.21 -11.21 -3.00
CA ARG A 272 31.32 -11.11 -3.95
C ARG A 272 30.81 -11.44 -5.36
N LEU A 273 30.33 -10.43 -6.08
CA LEU A 273 29.72 -10.60 -7.41
C LEU A 273 30.73 -10.54 -8.57
N GLY A 274 32.03 -10.36 -8.28
CA GLY A 274 33.11 -10.37 -9.26
C GLY A 274 33.39 -9.00 -9.88
N HIS A 275 34.15 -9.00 -10.99
CA HIS A 275 34.50 -7.81 -11.76
C HIS A 275 34.05 -7.98 -13.21
N GLN A 276 33.55 -6.92 -13.82
CA GLN A 276 33.21 -6.88 -15.24
C GLN A 276 34.49 -6.92 -16.09
N GLU A 277 34.33 -7.11 -17.41
CA GLU A 277 35.45 -7.12 -18.37
C GLU A 277 36.25 -5.81 -18.40
N ASP A 278 35.61 -4.68 -18.09
CA ASP A 278 36.24 -3.37 -17.98
C ASP A 278 37.00 -3.16 -16.64
N GLY A 279 36.99 -4.17 -15.76
CA GLY A 279 37.62 -4.14 -14.45
C GLY A 279 36.77 -3.49 -13.35
N SER A 280 35.56 -3.02 -13.64
CA SER A 280 34.65 -2.47 -12.63
C SER A 280 34.12 -3.57 -11.69
N PRO A 281 34.13 -3.37 -10.36
CA PRO A 281 33.56 -4.35 -9.44
C PRO A 281 32.03 -4.36 -9.50
N VAL A 282 31.42 -5.54 -9.49
CA VAL A 282 29.96 -5.66 -9.37
C VAL A 282 29.59 -5.62 -7.88
N GLY A 283 28.80 -4.62 -7.49
CA GLY A 283 28.34 -4.41 -6.12
C GLY A 283 26.89 -3.95 -6.10
N ASP A 284 26.67 -2.72 -5.62
CA ASP A 284 25.39 -2.03 -5.78
C ASP A 284 25.06 -1.86 -7.27
N VAL A 285 23.77 -1.80 -7.59
CA VAL A 285 23.31 -1.57 -8.96
C VAL A 285 23.58 -0.11 -9.33
N GLU A 286 24.18 0.10 -10.49
CA GLU A 286 24.36 1.43 -11.05
C GLU A 286 23.00 2.05 -11.38
N LEU A 287 22.69 3.11 -10.64
CA LEU A 287 21.48 3.89 -10.81
C LEU A 287 21.66 4.94 -11.91
N PRO A 288 20.56 5.38 -12.55
CA PRO A 288 20.57 6.52 -13.43
C PRO A 288 21.04 7.79 -12.72
N PRO A 289 21.68 8.75 -13.40
CA PRO A 289 22.20 9.96 -12.76
C PRO A 289 21.13 10.81 -12.04
N TRP A 290 19.88 10.75 -12.50
CA TRP A 290 18.75 11.45 -11.88
C TRP A 290 18.27 10.84 -10.55
N ALA A 291 18.77 9.68 -10.15
CA ALA A 291 18.43 9.05 -8.88
C ALA A 291 19.65 9.07 -7.94
N SER A 292 19.59 9.87 -6.89
CA SER A 292 20.66 9.95 -5.88
C SER A 292 20.74 8.72 -4.98
N SER A 293 19.65 7.95 -4.90
CA SER A 293 19.53 6.77 -4.03
C SER A 293 18.55 5.74 -4.61
N PRO A 294 18.64 4.47 -4.20
CA PRO A 294 17.68 3.44 -4.56
C PRO A 294 16.24 3.80 -4.19
N GLU A 295 16.04 4.46 -3.05
CA GLU A 295 14.73 4.91 -2.58
C GLU A 295 14.16 5.98 -3.52
N GLU A 296 14.99 6.92 -3.96
CA GLU A 296 14.59 7.92 -4.94
C GLU A 296 14.30 7.31 -6.31
N PHE A 297 15.12 6.35 -6.76
CA PHE A 297 14.88 5.61 -7.99
C PHE A 297 13.50 4.93 -7.98
N VAL A 298 13.20 4.17 -6.93
CA VAL A 298 11.91 3.48 -6.77
C VAL A 298 10.75 4.46 -6.71
N ARG A 299 10.90 5.55 -5.94
CA ARG A 299 9.88 6.60 -5.83
C ARG A 299 9.56 7.22 -7.19
N ILE A 300 10.59 7.59 -7.97
CA ILE A 300 10.40 8.18 -9.30
C ILE A 300 9.76 7.16 -10.26
N ASN A 301 10.14 5.88 -10.21
CA ASN A 301 9.47 4.84 -10.99
C ASN A 301 7.99 4.70 -10.62
N ARG A 302 7.66 4.74 -9.32
CA ARG A 302 6.27 4.70 -8.87
C ARG A 302 5.49 5.93 -9.35
N MET A 303 6.07 7.12 -9.27
CA MET A 303 5.47 8.34 -9.84
C MET A 303 5.25 8.22 -11.35
N ALA A 304 6.23 7.69 -12.09
CA ALA A 304 6.12 7.50 -13.54
C ALA A 304 4.99 6.50 -13.88
N LEU A 305 4.88 5.39 -13.12
CA LEU A 305 3.81 4.40 -13.28
C LEU A 305 2.43 4.98 -12.99
N GLU A 306 2.30 5.87 -12.01
CA GLU A 306 1.02 6.53 -11.66
C GLU A 306 0.74 7.80 -12.49
N SER A 307 1.65 8.17 -13.38
CA SER A 307 1.51 9.36 -14.24
C SER A 307 0.31 9.27 -15.18
N GLU A 308 -0.12 10.42 -15.71
CA GLU A 308 -1.22 10.48 -16.67
C GLU A 308 -0.85 9.83 -18.02
N PHE A 309 0.42 9.88 -18.41
CA PHE A 309 0.92 9.22 -19.63
C PHE A 309 0.74 7.71 -19.57
N VAL A 310 1.06 7.09 -18.43
CA VAL A 310 0.83 5.66 -18.23
C VAL A 310 -0.67 5.40 -18.10
N SER A 311 -1.38 6.16 -17.28
CA SER A 311 -2.81 5.95 -17.02
C SER A 311 -3.65 5.94 -18.29
N CYS A 312 -3.35 6.79 -19.28
CA CYS A 312 -4.11 6.83 -20.53
C CYS A 312 -3.76 5.70 -21.51
N GLN A 313 -2.58 5.07 -21.41
CA GLN A 313 -2.12 4.03 -22.36
C GLN A 313 -2.01 2.62 -21.76
N LEU A 314 -2.02 2.45 -20.43
CA LEU A 314 -1.74 1.18 -19.76
C LEU A 314 -2.66 0.03 -20.19
N HIS A 315 -3.90 0.34 -20.55
CA HIS A 315 -4.87 -0.62 -21.10
C HIS A 315 -4.34 -1.36 -22.35
N GLN A 316 -3.51 -0.71 -23.17
CA GLN A 316 -2.93 -1.33 -24.36
C GLN A 316 -1.79 -2.30 -24.01
N TRP A 317 -1.02 -2.03 -22.96
CA TRP A 317 -0.05 -2.99 -22.45
C TRP A 317 -0.77 -4.20 -21.83
N ILE A 318 -1.87 -3.95 -21.13
CA ILE A 318 -2.74 -5.01 -20.61
C ILE A 318 -3.28 -5.88 -21.76
N ASP A 319 -3.62 -5.28 -22.92
CA ASP A 319 -4.05 -6.02 -24.10
C ASP A 319 -2.99 -6.98 -24.64
N LEU A 320 -1.70 -6.60 -24.58
CA LEU A 320 -0.57 -7.45 -24.99
C LEU A 320 -0.36 -8.63 -24.04
N ILE A 321 -0.42 -8.38 -22.73
CA ILE A 321 -0.02 -9.36 -21.72
C ILE A 321 -1.17 -10.24 -21.26
N PHE A 322 -2.38 -9.69 -21.07
CA PHE A 322 -3.55 -10.37 -20.52
C PHE A 322 -4.78 -10.34 -21.44
N GLY A 323 -4.80 -9.46 -22.43
CA GLY A 323 -5.99 -9.21 -23.24
C GLY A 323 -5.95 -9.82 -24.63
N TYR A 324 -6.66 -9.18 -25.55
CA TYR A 324 -6.96 -9.77 -26.85
C TYR A 324 -5.76 -9.83 -27.81
N ARG A 325 -4.68 -9.06 -27.56
CA ARG A 325 -3.43 -9.09 -28.34
C ARG A 325 -2.39 -10.10 -27.83
N GLN A 326 -2.77 -10.96 -26.87
CA GLN A 326 -1.90 -12.03 -26.36
C GLN A 326 -1.76 -13.20 -27.35
N LYS A 327 -2.81 -13.51 -28.11
CA LYS A 327 -2.89 -14.63 -29.06
C LYS A 327 -3.63 -14.23 -30.34
N GLY A 328 -3.50 -15.06 -31.39
CA GLY A 328 -4.25 -14.91 -32.64
C GLY A 328 -3.73 -13.79 -33.56
N PRO A 329 -4.53 -13.36 -34.55
CA PRO A 329 -4.10 -12.39 -35.57
C PRO A 329 -3.63 -11.05 -34.98
N GLU A 330 -4.26 -10.62 -33.89
CA GLU A 330 -3.90 -9.37 -33.22
C GLU A 330 -2.55 -9.43 -32.52
N ALA A 331 -2.14 -10.62 -32.03
CA ALA A 331 -0.79 -10.82 -31.52
C ALA A 331 0.25 -10.77 -32.65
N ILE A 332 -0.08 -11.27 -33.85
CA ILE A 332 0.81 -11.20 -35.02
C ILE A 332 0.98 -9.74 -35.44
N ARG A 333 -0.11 -8.99 -35.57
CA ARG A 333 -0.10 -7.56 -35.94
C ARG A 333 0.69 -6.69 -34.97
N ALA A 334 0.71 -7.06 -33.70
CA ALA A 334 1.47 -6.36 -32.65
C ALA A 334 2.90 -6.90 -32.45
N THR A 335 3.35 -7.88 -33.24
CA THR A 335 4.65 -8.55 -33.08
C THR A 335 4.79 -9.14 -31.67
N ASN A 336 3.78 -9.87 -31.20
CA ASN A 336 3.63 -10.32 -29.80
C ASN A 336 3.41 -11.85 -29.65
N VAL A 337 4.00 -12.64 -30.55
CA VAL A 337 3.88 -14.12 -30.53
C VAL A 337 5.13 -14.74 -29.93
N PHE A 338 4.97 -15.45 -28.82
CA PHE A 338 6.03 -16.18 -28.11
C PHE A 338 6.07 -17.65 -28.54
N TYR A 339 7.08 -18.37 -28.09
CA TYR A 339 7.18 -19.80 -28.33
C TYR A 339 5.94 -20.57 -27.83
N TYR A 340 5.45 -21.54 -28.62
CA TYR A 340 4.12 -22.14 -28.41
C TYR A 340 3.96 -22.87 -27.07
N LEU A 341 5.03 -23.44 -26.52
CA LEU A 341 5.01 -24.11 -25.21
C LEU A 341 4.81 -23.16 -24.03
N THR A 342 4.94 -21.85 -24.24
CA THR A 342 4.70 -20.85 -23.19
C THR A 342 3.20 -20.64 -22.94
N TYR A 343 2.33 -21.06 -23.85
CA TYR A 343 0.89 -20.80 -23.79
C TYR A 343 0.12 -21.99 -23.22
N GLU A 344 -0.83 -21.68 -22.34
CA GLU A 344 -1.81 -22.64 -21.83
C GLU A 344 -2.62 -23.28 -22.96
N GLY A 345 -2.80 -24.61 -22.86
CA GLY A 345 -3.66 -25.41 -23.73
C GLY A 345 -3.02 -25.91 -25.03
N ASN A 346 -1.76 -25.55 -25.31
CA ASN A 346 -1.09 -25.96 -26.55
C ASN A 346 -0.51 -27.38 -26.51
N VAL A 347 -0.25 -27.91 -25.31
CA VAL A 347 0.20 -29.30 -25.12
C VAL A 347 -0.52 -29.91 -23.92
N GLU A 348 -1.15 -31.06 -24.13
CA GLU A 348 -1.70 -31.87 -23.05
C GLU A 348 -0.63 -32.84 -22.55
N LEU A 349 -0.04 -32.57 -21.39
CA LEU A 349 1.06 -33.38 -20.83
C LEU A 349 0.65 -34.84 -20.53
N ASP A 350 -0.64 -35.10 -20.34
CA ASP A 350 -1.17 -36.44 -20.13
C ASP A 350 -1.34 -37.24 -21.44
N SER A 351 -1.34 -36.56 -22.59
CA SER A 351 -1.40 -37.21 -23.91
C SER A 351 -0.04 -37.74 -24.37
N ILE A 352 1.06 -37.26 -23.77
CA ILE A 352 2.42 -37.69 -24.09
C ILE A 352 2.72 -38.99 -23.34
N THR A 353 2.81 -40.10 -24.08
CA THR A 353 3.08 -41.44 -23.53
C THR A 353 4.57 -41.71 -23.32
N ASP A 354 5.45 -41.02 -24.05
CA ASP A 354 6.90 -41.15 -23.89
C ASP A 354 7.40 -40.34 -22.68
N PRO A 355 7.96 -40.99 -21.63
CA PRO A 355 8.46 -40.32 -20.44
C PRO A 355 9.57 -39.31 -20.73
N VAL A 356 10.45 -39.57 -21.71
CA VAL A 356 11.58 -38.69 -22.02
C VAL A 356 11.07 -37.41 -22.67
N MET A 357 10.16 -37.54 -23.64
CA MET A 357 9.51 -36.39 -24.27
C MET A 357 8.70 -35.58 -23.26
N LYS A 358 7.97 -36.25 -22.35
CA LYS A 358 7.21 -35.57 -21.30
C LYS A 358 8.12 -34.76 -20.38
N GLU A 359 9.21 -35.34 -19.90
CA GLU A 359 10.19 -34.64 -19.07
C GLU A 359 10.84 -33.46 -19.81
N ALA A 360 11.17 -33.63 -21.10
CA ALA A 360 11.72 -32.56 -21.91
C ALA A 360 10.74 -31.37 -22.06
N VAL A 361 9.46 -31.65 -22.33
CA VAL A 361 8.42 -30.61 -22.42
C VAL A 361 8.20 -29.93 -21.07
N GLU A 362 8.13 -30.68 -19.98
CA GLU A 362 7.99 -30.13 -18.63
C GLU A 362 9.18 -29.22 -18.27
N ASN A 363 10.41 -29.65 -18.57
CA ASN A 363 11.61 -28.85 -18.33
C ASN A 363 11.65 -27.58 -19.19
N GLN A 364 11.15 -27.66 -20.44
CA GLN A 364 11.02 -26.49 -21.31
C GLN A 364 10.01 -25.48 -20.77
N ILE A 365 8.81 -25.94 -20.35
CA ILE A 365 7.78 -25.09 -19.73
C ILE A 365 8.29 -24.47 -18.42
N ARG A 366 9.05 -25.23 -17.63
CA ARG A 366 9.62 -24.76 -16.36
C ARG A 366 10.69 -23.70 -16.59
N SER A 367 11.57 -23.86 -17.58
CA SER A 367 12.78 -23.03 -17.69
C SER A 367 12.62 -21.81 -18.60
N PHE A 368 11.70 -21.84 -19.56
CA PHE A 368 11.60 -20.82 -20.63
C PHE A 368 10.38 -19.91 -20.52
N GLY A 369 9.76 -19.85 -19.33
CA GLY A 369 8.70 -18.89 -18.99
C GLY A 369 7.30 -19.34 -19.42
N GLN A 370 6.31 -18.83 -18.70
CA GLN A 370 4.89 -19.16 -18.90
C GLN A 370 4.10 -17.89 -19.16
N THR A 371 3.27 -17.86 -20.20
CA THR A 371 2.38 -16.73 -20.51
C THR A 371 1.21 -16.71 -19.50
N PRO A 372 0.79 -15.55 -18.95
CA PRO A 372 -0.32 -15.48 -18.01
C PRO A 372 -1.63 -15.91 -18.67
N SER A 373 -2.63 -16.33 -17.88
CA SER A 373 -3.95 -16.60 -18.45
C SER A 373 -4.54 -15.34 -19.09
N GLN A 374 -5.11 -15.52 -20.28
CA GLN A 374 -5.84 -14.45 -20.95
C GLN A 374 -7.13 -14.12 -20.20
N LEU A 375 -7.27 -12.87 -19.77
CA LEU A 375 -8.38 -12.36 -18.96
C LEU A 375 -9.54 -11.84 -19.79
N LEU A 376 -9.27 -11.30 -20.99
CA LEU A 376 -10.27 -10.71 -21.88
C LEU A 376 -9.95 -11.00 -23.36
N MET A 377 -11.01 -11.07 -24.17
CA MET A 377 -10.95 -11.30 -25.62
C MET A 377 -11.27 -10.03 -26.43
N GLU A 378 -11.64 -8.96 -25.73
CA GLU A 378 -11.98 -7.65 -26.29
C GLU A 378 -10.91 -6.63 -25.87
N PRO A 379 -10.85 -5.44 -26.48
CA PRO A 379 -9.97 -4.37 -26.03
C PRO A 379 -10.22 -3.98 -24.58
N HIS A 380 -9.15 -3.83 -23.80
CA HIS A 380 -9.26 -3.40 -22.42
C HIS A 380 -9.75 -1.95 -22.35
N PRO A 381 -10.75 -1.63 -21.50
CA PRO A 381 -11.23 -0.26 -21.40
C PRO A 381 -10.12 0.68 -20.87
N PRO A 382 -10.01 1.92 -21.39
CA PRO A 382 -9.03 2.90 -20.92
C PRO A 382 -9.38 3.42 -19.52
N ARG A 383 -8.38 3.90 -18.78
CA ARG A 383 -8.60 4.59 -17.48
C ARG A 383 -9.26 5.95 -17.73
N SER A 384 -10.19 6.37 -16.88
CA SER A 384 -10.81 7.69 -17.03
C SER A 384 -9.79 8.81 -16.73
N SER A 385 -9.87 9.87 -17.53
CA SER A 385 -9.06 11.08 -17.33
C SER A 385 -9.34 11.73 -15.97
N ALA A 386 -8.28 12.21 -15.32
CA ALA A 386 -8.38 12.97 -14.07
C ALA A 386 -9.28 14.20 -14.23
N MET A 387 -9.25 14.83 -15.42
CA MET A 387 -10.01 16.05 -15.73
C MET A 387 -11.52 15.82 -15.67
N HIS A 388 -11.99 14.64 -16.08
CA HIS A 388 -13.42 14.31 -16.03
C HIS A 388 -13.92 14.02 -14.60
N LEU A 389 -13.06 13.52 -13.72
CA LEU A 389 -13.43 13.21 -12.33
C LEU A 389 -13.28 14.40 -11.38
N SER A 390 -12.36 15.32 -11.65
CA SER A 390 -12.00 16.41 -10.74
C SER A 390 -11.65 17.69 -11.51
N PRO A 391 -12.61 18.29 -12.22
CA PRO A 391 -12.36 19.53 -12.98
C PRO A 391 -11.86 20.67 -12.09
N MET A 392 -12.16 20.63 -10.78
CA MET A 392 -11.68 21.60 -9.80
C MET A 392 -10.16 21.58 -9.53
N MET A 393 -9.41 20.55 -9.97
CA MET A 393 -7.93 20.56 -9.85
C MET A 393 -7.28 21.68 -10.67
N PHE A 394 -8.00 22.28 -11.62
CA PHE A 394 -7.51 23.34 -12.50
C PHE A 394 -8.19 24.69 -12.26
N SER A 395 -9.10 24.77 -11.29
CA SER A 395 -9.71 26.03 -10.87
C SER A 395 -8.91 26.60 -9.71
N ALA A 396 -8.40 27.82 -9.87
CA ALA A 396 -7.83 28.57 -8.75
C ALA A 396 -8.91 28.72 -7.67
N VAL A 397 -8.64 28.25 -6.45
CA VAL A 397 -9.48 28.56 -5.30
C VAL A 397 -9.18 30.00 -4.91
N PRO A 398 -10.18 30.90 -4.90
CA PRO A 398 -9.92 32.32 -4.67
C PRO A 398 -9.54 32.64 -3.21
N ASP A 399 -9.93 31.80 -2.24
CA ASP A 399 -9.69 32.02 -0.81
C ASP A 399 -9.05 30.80 -0.13
N ASP A 400 -7.95 31.01 0.60
CA ASP A 400 -7.26 29.97 1.40
C ASP A 400 -8.10 29.45 2.59
N ILE A 401 -9.09 30.23 3.05
CA ILE A 401 -9.91 29.94 4.23
C ILE A 401 -11.37 29.84 3.83
N CYS A 402 -11.94 28.64 3.93
CA CYS A 402 -13.33 28.38 3.57
C CYS A 402 -14.33 28.74 4.69
N MET A 403 -13.99 28.47 5.96
CA MET A 403 -14.89 28.68 7.10
C MET A 403 -14.11 28.81 8.41
N ILE A 404 -14.58 29.68 9.32
CA ILE A 404 -14.12 29.76 10.71
C ILE A 404 -15.29 29.44 11.64
N MET A 405 -15.13 28.44 12.51
CA MET A 405 -16.15 28.03 13.47
C MET A 405 -15.69 28.35 14.90
N LYS A 406 -16.46 29.18 15.60
CA LYS A 406 -16.18 29.54 17.01
C LYS A 406 -16.93 28.61 17.96
N PHE A 407 -16.20 27.98 18.87
CA PHE A 407 -16.80 27.16 19.92
C PHE A 407 -17.24 28.05 21.11
N PRO A 408 -18.39 27.78 21.75
CA PRO A 408 -18.80 28.49 22.96
C PRO A 408 -17.82 28.29 24.14
N SER A 409 -17.11 27.17 24.13
CA SER A 409 -16.05 26.87 25.09
C SER A 409 -14.76 27.59 24.67
N ASN A 410 -14.26 28.50 25.50
CA ASN A 410 -12.93 29.11 25.37
C ASN A 410 -11.78 28.13 25.73
N SER A 411 -11.91 26.87 25.32
CA SER A 411 -10.92 25.81 25.53
C SER A 411 -10.27 25.41 24.20
N PRO A 412 -8.94 25.22 24.14
CA PRO A 412 -8.23 24.78 22.94
C PRO A 412 -8.83 23.49 22.36
N ILE A 413 -8.92 23.40 21.03
CA ILE A 413 -9.29 22.15 20.34
C ILE A 413 -8.04 21.30 20.23
N VAL A 414 -8.01 20.15 20.91
CA VAL A 414 -6.81 19.29 20.99
C VAL A 414 -6.88 18.07 20.07
N HIS A 415 -8.08 17.73 19.57
CA HIS A 415 -8.28 16.62 18.64
C HIS A 415 -9.36 16.97 17.62
N ILE A 416 -9.12 16.59 16.36
CA ILE A 416 -10.10 16.62 15.28
C ILE A 416 -10.02 15.29 14.54
N SER A 417 -11.18 14.68 14.29
CA SER A 417 -11.33 13.53 13.40
C SER A 417 -12.35 13.85 12.33
N ALA A 418 -11.95 13.76 11.05
CA ALA A 418 -12.79 14.06 9.90
C ALA A 418 -13.24 12.78 9.20
N ASN A 419 -14.46 12.33 9.49
CA ASN A 419 -15.07 11.15 8.90
C ASN A 419 -16.09 11.56 7.84
N THR A 420 -15.59 11.97 6.66
CA THR A 420 -16.40 12.62 5.62
C THR A 420 -16.65 11.72 4.39
N TYR A 421 -16.64 10.40 4.59
CA TYR A 421 -16.90 9.43 3.51
C TYR A 421 -18.33 9.61 2.96
N PRO A 422 -18.54 9.75 1.65
CA PRO A 422 -19.87 9.92 1.07
C PRO A 422 -20.84 8.76 1.34
N GLN A 423 -20.32 7.55 1.57
CA GLN A 423 -21.12 6.36 1.90
C GLN A 423 -21.58 6.31 3.35
N LEU A 424 -21.09 7.20 4.23
CA LEU A 424 -21.55 7.24 5.61
C LEU A 424 -22.98 7.79 5.64
N PRO A 425 -23.89 7.19 6.44
CA PRO A 425 -25.23 7.73 6.61
C PRO A 425 -25.22 9.16 7.18
N LEU A 426 -24.21 9.44 8.02
CA LEU A 426 -24.07 10.69 8.75
C LEU A 426 -22.59 11.11 8.82
N PRO A 427 -22.03 11.65 7.73
CA PRO A 427 -20.67 12.17 7.70
C PRO A 427 -20.49 13.29 8.73
N ALA A 428 -19.40 13.26 9.50
CA ALA A 428 -19.20 14.20 10.60
C ALA A 428 -17.72 14.48 10.89
N VAL A 429 -17.49 15.63 11.52
CA VAL A 429 -16.21 16.04 12.10
C VAL A 429 -16.37 16.08 13.62
N VAL A 430 -15.64 15.20 14.31
CA VAL A 430 -15.61 15.13 15.77
C VAL A 430 -14.47 15.98 16.28
N THR A 431 -14.75 16.88 17.21
CA THR A 431 -13.76 17.77 17.83
C THR A 431 -13.77 17.58 19.34
N VAL A 432 -12.59 17.51 19.96
CA VAL A 432 -12.44 17.43 21.42
C VAL A 432 -11.61 18.60 21.93
N THR A 433 -12.06 19.24 23.01
CA THR A 433 -11.36 20.35 23.64
C THR A 433 -10.46 19.89 24.78
N ALA A 434 -9.47 20.70 25.17
CA ALA A 434 -8.61 20.44 26.33
C ALA A 434 -9.41 20.33 27.64
N GLY A 435 -10.59 20.97 27.69
CA GLY A 435 -11.57 20.86 28.78
C GLY A 435 -12.48 19.64 28.66
N GLN A 436 -12.08 18.59 27.92
CA GLN A 436 -12.75 17.29 27.85
C GLN A 436 -14.20 17.34 27.35
N GLN A 437 -14.57 18.42 26.66
CA GLN A 437 -15.84 18.55 25.95
C GLN A 437 -15.63 18.11 24.51
N PHE A 438 -16.61 17.42 23.94
CA PHE A 438 -16.57 17.05 22.53
C PHE A 438 -17.85 17.44 21.79
N ALA A 439 -17.73 17.61 20.49
CA ALA A 439 -18.82 17.97 19.60
C ALA A 439 -18.76 17.17 18.30
N VAL A 440 -19.91 16.94 17.70
CA VAL A 440 -20.09 16.20 16.45
C VAL A 440 -20.71 17.14 15.42
N ASN A 441 -19.87 17.74 14.60
CA ASN A 441 -20.29 18.71 13.58
C ASN A 441 -20.63 17.96 12.29
N ARG A 442 -21.76 18.26 11.65
CA ARG A 442 -22.20 17.52 10.46
C ARG A 442 -21.45 18.01 9.22
N TRP A 443 -21.02 17.06 8.40
CA TRP A 443 -20.36 17.35 7.14
C TRP A 443 -21.36 17.36 5.99
N ASN A 444 -21.31 18.41 5.16
CA ASN A 444 -22.13 18.53 3.97
C ASN A 444 -21.40 17.95 2.75
N SER A 445 -21.70 16.70 2.42
CA SER A 445 -21.09 16.01 1.26
C SER A 445 -21.45 16.64 -0.09
N ASN A 446 -22.48 17.50 -0.14
CA ASN A 446 -22.91 18.19 -1.37
C ASN A 446 -22.26 19.57 -1.54
N TYR A 447 -21.38 19.98 -0.62
CA TYR A 447 -20.66 21.23 -0.76
C TYR A 447 -19.62 21.12 -1.89
N SER A 448 -19.97 21.61 -3.08
CA SER A 448 -19.01 22.04 -4.09
C SER A 448 -18.74 23.52 -3.84
N GLY A 449 -17.50 23.90 -3.52
CA GLY A 449 -17.10 25.31 -3.35
C GLY A 449 -17.74 26.20 -4.41
N SER A 450 -18.23 27.37 -4.01
CA SER A 450 -19.08 28.23 -4.85
C SER A 450 -18.42 28.54 -6.19
N VAL A 451 -18.86 27.83 -7.23
CA VAL A 451 -18.69 28.29 -8.61
C VAL A 451 -19.84 29.27 -8.83
N GLN A 452 -19.53 30.56 -8.89
CA GLN A 452 -20.43 31.47 -9.60
C GLN A 452 -20.47 30.97 -11.04
N SER A 453 -21.55 30.28 -11.42
CA SER A 453 -21.93 30.16 -12.82
C SER A 453 -21.98 31.59 -13.40
N PRO A 454 -21.57 31.82 -14.65
CA PRO A 454 -21.86 33.08 -15.32
C PRO A 454 -23.37 33.12 -15.56
N THR A 455 -24.13 33.67 -14.61
CA THR A 455 -25.59 33.62 -14.64
C THR A 455 -26.14 34.80 -15.44
N TYR A 456 -26.57 34.53 -16.67
CA TYR A 456 -27.76 35.19 -17.25
C TYR A 456 -28.98 34.36 -16.87
N ALA A 457 -29.45 34.49 -15.63
CA ALA A 457 -30.75 34.01 -15.16
C ALA A 457 -30.91 34.38 -13.68
N ASP A 458 -31.52 35.54 -13.43
CA ASP A 458 -32.01 35.91 -12.12
C ASP A 458 -33.09 34.92 -11.69
N SER A 459 -32.81 34.13 -10.65
CA SER A 459 -33.87 33.49 -9.87
C SER A 459 -33.51 33.56 -8.39
N SER A 460 -34.25 34.42 -7.69
CA SER A 460 -34.20 34.59 -6.25
C SER A 460 -34.78 33.37 -5.54
N GLN A 461 -33.94 32.38 -5.26
CA GLN A 461 -34.22 31.38 -4.22
C GLN A 461 -33.33 31.66 -3.01
N HIS A 462 -33.92 31.68 -1.82
CA HIS A 462 -33.26 31.96 -0.54
C HIS A 462 -31.95 31.15 -0.40
N SER A 463 -30.82 31.84 -0.49
CA SER A 463 -29.48 31.31 -0.27
C SER A 463 -29.22 31.16 1.23
N GLY A 464 -29.71 30.08 1.83
CA GLY A 464 -29.10 29.58 3.06
C GLY A 464 -27.62 29.32 2.79
N SER A 465 -26.72 29.86 3.62
CA SER A 465 -25.27 29.71 3.47
C SER A 465 -24.90 28.22 3.40
N ASN A 466 -24.63 27.73 2.20
CA ASN A 466 -24.29 26.33 1.97
C ASN A 466 -22.82 26.15 2.40
N LEU A 467 -22.57 25.91 3.68
CA LEU A 467 -21.23 25.74 4.24
C LEU A 467 -20.82 24.24 4.23
N PRO A 468 -19.52 23.92 4.17
CA PRO A 468 -19.04 22.53 4.20
C PRO A 468 -19.32 21.83 5.54
N LEU A 469 -19.37 22.60 6.63
CA LEU A 469 -19.55 22.09 7.99
C LEU A 469 -20.68 22.84 8.68
N SER A 470 -21.60 22.11 9.31
CA SER A 470 -22.60 22.69 10.21
C SER A 470 -22.30 22.33 11.66
N MET A 471 -22.42 23.33 12.53
CA MET A 471 -22.13 23.22 13.95
C MET A 471 -23.07 22.21 14.61
N ASP A 472 -22.54 21.46 15.59
CA ASP A 472 -23.33 20.54 16.41
C ASP A 472 -24.58 21.26 16.98
N PRO A 473 -25.81 20.75 16.76
CA PRO A 473 -27.03 21.34 17.32
C PRO A 473 -27.01 21.52 18.84
N ILE A 474 -26.28 20.66 19.56
CA ILE A 474 -26.13 20.77 21.02
C ILE A 474 -25.31 22.02 21.41
N LEU A 475 -24.39 22.45 20.55
CA LEU A 475 -23.63 23.69 20.75
C LEU A 475 -24.43 24.93 20.35
N SER A 476 -25.27 24.86 19.31
CA SER A 476 -25.98 26.03 18.77
C SER A 476 -27.18 26.50 19.63
N GLN A 477 -27.75 25.63 20.47
CA GLN A 477 -28.86 25.97 21.37
C GLN A 477 -28.45 26.80 22.61
N THR A 478 -27.17 27.09 22.78
CA THR A 478 -26.63 27.79 23.97
C THR A 478 -26.95 29.30 24.05
N GLY A 479 -27.63 29.87 23.05
CA GLY A 479 -27.99 31.29 23.01
C GLY A 479 -29.23 31.68 23.83
N ASN A 480 -30.15 30.75 24.13
CA ASN A 480 -31.43 31.06 24.79
C ASN A 480 -31.93 29.87 25.62
N THR A 481 -31.70 29.86 26.94
CA THR A 481 -32.57 29.30 28.03
C THR A 481 -31.76 28.87 29.26
N SER A 482 -32.37 29.05 30.44
CA SER A 482 -31.84 28.84 31.79
C SER A 482 -32.01 27.40 32.31
N THR A 483 -31.75 26.39 31.48
CA THR A 483 -31.81 24.97 31.86
C THR A 483 -30.42 24.33 31.85
N SER A 484 -30.16 23.44 32.81
CA SER A 484 -28.87 22.80 33.04
C SER A 484 -28.33 22.12 31.78
N THR A 485 -27.07 22.44 31.51
CA THR A 485 -26.33 22.20 30.28
C THR A 485 -26.16 20.71 29.95
N GLN A 486 -26.78 20.22 28.87
CA GLN A 486 -26.45 18.93 28.25
C GLN A 486 -25.15 19.05 27.43
N ARG A 487 -24.02 19.32 28.08
CA ARG A 487 -22.70 19.31 27.42
C ARG A 487 -22.14 17.90 27.42
N ARG A 488 -21.75 17.41 26.24
CA ARG A 488 -21.04 16.12 26.13
C ARG A 488 -19.64 16.26 26.73
N HIS A 489 -19.41 15.60 27.85
CA HIS A 489 -18.17 15.66 28.63
C HIS A 489 -17.63 14.25 28.89
N LEU A 490 -16.31 14.08 28.87
CA LEU A 490 -15.66 12.76 29.05
C LEU A 490 -15.44 12.36 30.52
N GLY A 491 -15.81 13.24 31.46
CA GLY A 491 -15.73 13.04 32.91
C GLY A 491 -14.40 13.50 33.52
N ASP A 492 -14.36 13.77 34.82
CA ASP A 492 -13.28 14.52 35.48
C ASP A 492 -12.07 13.66 35.94
N ASN A 493 -12.02 12.38 35.55
CA ASN A 493 -11.04 11.40 36.06
C ASN A 493 -9.73 11.32 35.24
N PHE A 494 -9.35 12.37 34.54
CA PHE A 494 -8.10 12.39 33.77
C PHE A 494 -6.90 12.63 34.69
N SER A 495 -5.84 11.88 34.44
CA SER A 495 -4.56 12.02 35.14
C SER A 495 -3.91 13.35 34.80
N GLN A 496 -3.58 14.14 35.83
CA GLN A 496 -2.84 15.39 35.68
C GLN A 496 -1.39 15.19 35.25
N LYS A 497 -0.88 13.94 35.28
CA LYS A 497 0.48 13.59 34.88
C LYS A 497 0.66 13.63 33.36
N ILE A 498 -0.42 13.66 32.59
CA ILE A 498 -0.39 13.58 31.13
C ILE A 498 -0.93 14.87 30.53
N LYS A 499 -0.15 15.45 29.61
CA LYS A 499 -0.64 16.54 28.77
C LYS A 499 -1.58 15.96 27.71
N VAL A 500 -2.85 16.36 27.77
CA VAL A 500 -3.85 15.95 26.77
C VAL A 500 -3.43 16.45 25.39
N ARG A 501 -3.27 15.52 24.45
CA ARG A 501 -2.86 15.74 23.06
C ARG A 501 -3.84 15.04 22.11
N SER A 502 -3.71 15.28 20.80
CA SER A 502 -4.57 14.64 19.79
C SER A 502 -4.51 13.12 19.83
N ASN A 503 -3.35 12.55 20.14
CA ASN A 503 -3.13 11.11 20.25
C ASN A 503 -3.75 10.48 21.51
N CYS A 504 -4.42 11.23 22.39
CA CYS A 504 -5.20 10.65 23.49
C CYS A 504 -6.61 10.20 23.06
N PHE A 505 -7.01 10.51 21.82
CA PHE A 505 -8.36 10.30 21.32
C PHE A 505 -8.35 9.62 19.96
N VAL A 506 -9.33 8.75 19.76
CA VAL A 506 -9.58 8.04 18.52
C VAL A 506 -11.07 7.99 18.27
N THR A 507 -11.51 8.29 17.05
CA THR A 507 -12.92 8.13 16.66
C THR A 507 -13.08 6.93 15.72
N THR A 508 -14.19 6.20 15.84
CA THR A 508 -14.58 5.18 14.85
C THR A 508 -14.89 5.82 13.50
N VAL A 509 -14.76 5.06 12.40
CA VAL A 509 -14.96 5.57 11.03
C VAL A 509 -16.38 6.13 10.81
N ASP A 510 -17.37 5.60 11.50
CA ASP A 510 -18.76 6.05 11.46
C ASP A 510 -19.09 7.20 12.41
N SER A 511 -18.10 7.71 13.14
CA SER A 511 -18.25 8.75 14.17
C SER A 511 -19.23 8.42 15.30
N ARG A 512 -19.61 7.16 15.49
CA ARG A 512 -20.55 6.75 16.55
C ARG A 512 -19.89 6.58 17.92
N PHE A 513 -18.59 6.28 17.94
CA PHE A 513 -17.84 6.09 19.18
C PHE A 513 -16.56 6.90 19.20
N LEU A 514 -16.28 7.46 20.38
CA LEU A 514 -15.06 8.15 20.73
C LEU A 514 -14.33 7.33 21.80
N VAL A 515 -13.10 6.92 21.51
CA VAL A 515 -12.23 6.22 22.44
C VAL A 515 -11.24 7.23 23.01
N ALA A 516 -11.15 7.29 24.34
CA ALA A 516 -10.28 8.21 25.05
C ALA A 516 -9.39 7.47 26.06
N CYS A 517 -8.15 7.94 26.22
CA CYS A 517 -7.21 7.47 27.24
C CYS A 517 -6.74 8.60 28.16
N GLY A 518 -5.92 8.27 29.15
CA GLY A 518 -5.38 9.22 30.13
C GLY A 518 -6.10 9.20 31.47
N PHE A 519 -6.95 8.21 31.76
CA PHE A 519 -7.64 8.08 33.03
C PHE A 519 -6.71 7.58 34.14
N TRP A 520 -6.90 8.07 35.37
CA TRP A 520 -6.03 7.71 36.51
C TRP A 520 -6.08 6.23 36.91
N ASP A 521 -7.14 5.52 36.52
CA ASP A 521 -7.39 4.11 36.81
C ASP A 521 -6.74 3.15 35.78
N ASN A 522 -5.81 3.67 34.96
CA ASN A 522 -5.10 2.94 33.91
C ASN A 522 -6.00 2.40 32.78
N SER A 523 -7.27 2.83 32.72
CA SER A 523 -8.19 2.41 31.66
C SER A 523 -8.12 3.32 30.44
N PHE A 524 -8.56 2.79 29.30
CA PHE A 524 -9.13 3.62 28.24
C PHE A 524 -10.62 3.28 28.11
N ARG A 525 -11.40 4.24 27.62
CA ARG A 525 -12.86 4.16 27.65
C ARG A 525 -13.47 4.47 26.30
N VAL A 526 -14.57 3.79 25.99
CA VAL A 526 -15.35 3.95 24.75
C VAL A 526 -16.63 4.71 25.11
N PHE A 527 -16.84 5.85 24.46
CA PHE A 527 -18.00 6.72 24.65
C PHE A 527 -18.88 6.70 23.41
N SER A 528 -20.20 6.64 23.60
CA SER A 528 -21.17 6.93 22.54
C SER A 528 -21.13 8.43 22.22
N THR A 529 -20.86 8.78 20.96
CA THR A 529 -20.80 10.19 20.55
C THR A 529 -22.17 10.86 20.57
N GLU A 530 -23.25 10.09 20.45
CA GLU A 530 -24.62 10.60 20.51
C GLU A 530 -25.02 10.99 21.93
N THR A 531 -24.79 10.08 22.89
CA THR A 531 -25.29 10.20 24.28
C THR A 531 -24.26 10.65 25.30
N ALA A 532 -22.97 10.67 24.93
CA ALA A 532 -21.83 10.85 25.83
C ALA A 532 -21.73 9.84 26.97
N LYS A 533 -22.47 8.72 26.91
CA LYS A 533 -22.36 7.63 27.89
C LYS A 533 -21.18 6.73 27.60
N ILE A 534 -20.57 6.21 28.67
CA ILE A 534 -19.55 5.18 28.59
C ILE A 534 -20.22 3.86 28.20
N VAL A 535 -19.75 3.27 27.09
CA VAL A 535 -20.21 1.99 26.55
C VAL A 535 -19.33 0.86 27.10
N GLN A 536 -18.02 1.12 27.21
CA GLN A 536 -17.06 0.12 27.65
C GLN A 536 -15.88 0.79 28.38
N ILE A 537 -15.39 0.15 29.44
CA ILE A 537 -14.16 0.51 30.14
C ILE A 537 -13.21 -0.67 29.94
N VAL A 538 -12.01 -0.40 29.43
CA VAL A 538 -11.03 -1.44 29.10
C VAL A 538 -9.82 -1.29 30.00
N PHE A 539 -9.52 -2.37 30.73
CA PHE A 539 -8.34 -2.49 31.59
C PHE A 539 -7.35 -3.48 30.95
N GLY A 540 -6.06 -3.23 31.16
CA GLY A 540 -5.00 -4.14 30.68
C GLY A 540 -3.60 -3.61 30.97
N HIS A 541 -3.43 -2.29 31.00
CA HIS A 541 -2.18 -1.65 31.38
C HIS A 541 -2.02 -1.56 32.90
N TYR A 542 -0.76 -1.55 33.35
CA TYR A 542 -0.37 -1.35 34.75
C TYR A 542 -0.05 0.12 35.06
N GLY A 543 0.08 0.94 34.03
CA GLY A 543 0.26 2.38 34.11
C GLY A 543 -0.82 3.15 33.35
N VAL A 544 -0.80 4.48 33.48
CA VAL A 544 -1.76 5.32 32.78
C VAL A 544 -1.52 5.22 31.27
N VAL A 545 -2.60 4.98 30.52
CA VAL A 545 -2.56 4.95 29.05
C VAL A 545 -2.33 6.36 28.51
N THR A 546 -1.20 6.57 27.85
CA THR A 546 -0.68 7.87 27.41
C THR A 546 -1.11 8.24 25.99
N CYS A 547 -1.26 7.24 25.11
CA CYS A 547 -1.61 7.45 23.72
C CYS A 547 -2.42 6.29 23.13
N LEU A 548 -3.23 6.59 22.11
CA LEU A 548 -4.03 5.68 21.34
C LEU A 548 -3.81 5.90 19.84
N SER A 549 -3.97 4.84 19.06
CA SER A 549 -4.08 4.93 17.60
C SER A 549 -5.02 3.85 17.07
N ARG A 550 -5.67 4.15 15.94
CA ARG A 550 -6.54 3.21 15.23
C ARG A 550 -5.98 2.91 13.85
N SER A 551 -6.01 1.65 13.48
CA SER A 551 -5.67 1.22 12.13
C SER A 551 -6.71 1.66 11.10
N GLU A 552 -6.28 1.78 9.85
CA GLU A 552 -7.15 2.07 8.73
C GLU A 552 -8.15 0.94 8.53
N CYS A 553 -9.43 1.29 8.37
CA CYS A 553 -10.47 0.31 8.14
C CYS A 553 -11.60 0.91 7.29
N ASN A 554 -12.36 0.04 6.64
CA ASN A 554 -13.62 0.39 6.00
C ASN A 554 -14.72 0.50 7.08
N ILE A 555 -15.82 1.15 6.74
CA ILE A 555 -16.94 1.45 7.67
C ILE A 555 -17.46 0.19 8.40
N THR A 556 -17.46 -0.96 7.72
CA THR A 556 -18.02 -2.22 8.24
C THR A 556 -16.97 -3.24 8.67
N SER A 557 -15.68 -2.93 8.55
CA SER A 557 -14.61 -3.86 8.90
C SER A 557 -14.14 -3.64 10.32
N ASP A 558 -13.85 -4.75 10.99
CA ASP A 558 -13.09 -4.77 12.23
C ASP A 558 -11.76 -4.03 12.05
N CYS A 559 -11.25 -3.46 13.14
CA CYS A 559 -9.99 -2.72 13.12
C CYS A 559 -9.19 -2.98 14.39
N TYR A 560 -7.92 -2.65 14.33
CA TYR A 560 -7.05 -2.63 15.50
C TYR A 560 -7.02 -1.25 16.16
N ILE A 561 -7.00 -1.26 17.49
CA ILE A 561 -6.67 -0.11 18.33
C ILE A 561 -5.39 -0.45 19.09
N ALA A 562 -4.40 0.43 19.04
CA ALA A 562 -3.17 0.30 19.82
C ALA A 562 -3.21 1.30 20.98
N SER A 563 -2.84 0.86 22.18
CA SER A 563 -2.69 1.70 23.37
C SER A 563 -1.26 1.67 23.88
N GLY A 564 -0.64 2.84 24.02
CA GLY A 564 0.65 3.00 24.67
C GLY A 564 0.46 3.52 26.10
N SER A 565 1.36 3.13 27.00
CA SER A 565 1.21 3.40 28.43
C SER A 565 2.51 3.84 29.10
N ALA A 566 2.35 4.44 30.29
CA ALA A 566 3.44 4.73 31.21
C ALA A 566 4.13 3.48 31.78
N ASP A 567 3.55 2.29 31.60
CA ASP A 567 4.19 1.00 31.94
C ASP A 567 5.20 0.50 30.89
N CYS A 568 5.53 1.32 29.90
CA CYS A 568 6.49 1.02 28.83
C CYS A 568 6.03 -0.06 27.84
N THR A 569 4.76 -0.46 27.87
CA THR A 569 4.20 -1.43 26.91
C THR A 569 3.24 -0.78 25.93
N VAL A 570 3.10 -1.43 24.76
CA VAL A 570 2.00 -1.15 23.83
C VAL A 570 1.12 -2.39 23.76
N LEU A 571 -0.19 -2.23 24.01
CA LEU A 571 -1.17 -3.30 23.87
C LEU A 571 -1.98 -3.11 22.59
N LEU A 572 -2.17 -4.21 21.86
CA LEU A 572 -2.96 -4.25 20.65
C LEU A 572 -4.33 -4.87 20.92
N TRP A 573 -5.39 -4.16 20.55
CA TRP A 573 -6.78 -4.54 20.80
C TRP A 573 -7.52 -4.75 19.49
N HIS A 574 -8.50 -5.66 19.50
CA HIS A 574 -9.37 -5.90 18.35
C HIS A 574 -10.73 -5.24 18.57
N TRP A 575 -11.06 -4.25 17.74
CA TRP A 575 -12.37 -3.62 17.70
C TRP A 575 -13.27 -4.34 16.70
N ASN A 576 -14.38 -4.87 17.18
CA ASN A 576 -15.36 -5.55 16.35
C ASN A 576 -16.45 -4.58 15.92
N ALA A 577 -16.59 -4.37 14.61
CA ALA A 577 -17.53 -3.40 14.06
C ALA A 577 -19.01 -3.83 14.22
N ARG A 578 -19.28 -5.13 14.38
CA ARG A 578 -20.64 -5.68 14.57
C ARG A 578 -21.12 -5.54 16.00
N THR A 579 -20.28 -5.89 16.97
CA THR A 579 -20.62 -5.74 18.40
C THR A 579 -20.36 -4.33 18.91
N GLN A 580 -19.60 -3.52 18.17
CA GLN A 580 -19.24 -2.14 18.53
C GLN A 580 -18.49 -2.07 19.87
N THR A 581 -17.63 -3.05 20.10
CA THR A 581 -16.86 -3.21 21.34
C THR A 581 -15.46 -3.73 21.06
N ILE A 582 -14.55 -3.53 22.00
CA ILE A 582 -13.29 -4.27 22.09
C ILE A 582 -13.59 -5.69 22.52
N VAL A 583 -13.13 -6.66 21.74
CA VAL A 583 -13.31 -8.09 22.02
C VAL A 583 -12.05 -8.72 22.61
N GLY A 584 -12.22 -9.86 23.26
CA GLY A 584 -11.13 -10.65 23.83
C GLY A 584 -11.50 -12.12 23.96
N GLU A 585 -10.90 -12.79 24.94
CA GLU A 585 -11.24 -14.17 25.31
C GLU A 585 -12.54 -14.18 26.14
N GLY A 586 -13.60 -14.74 25.56
CA GLY A 586 -14.93 -14.77 26.17
C GLY A 586 -15.61 -13.39 26.10
N GLU A 587 -16.22 -12.96 27.21
CA GLU A 587 -16.89 -11.66 27.33
C GLU A 587 -15.95 -10.52 27.79
N LEU A 588 -14.74 -10.86 28.23
CA LEU A 588 -13.77 -9.89 28.74
C LEU A 588 -12.88 -9.35 27.61
N PRO A 589 -12.63 -8.03 27.54
CA PRO A 589 -11.65 -7.46 26.62
C PRO A 589 -10.25 -7.95 26.98
N THR A 590 -9.55 -8.57 26.04
CA THR A 590 -8.17 -9.02 26.22
C THR A 590 -7.31 -8.50 25.07
N PRO A 591 -6.05 -8.11 25.35
CA PRO A 591 -5.14 -7.67 24.30
C PRO A 591 -4.79 -8.85 23.39
N ARG A 592 -4.79 -8.60 22.09
CA ARG A 592 -4.39 -9.57 21.06
C ARG A 592 -2.88 -9.82 21.07
N ALA A 593 -2.10 -8.77 21.33
CA ALA A 593 -0.65 -8.82 21.39
C ALA A 593 -0.13 -7.78 22.39
N THR A 594 0.96 -8.11 23.05
CA THR A 594 1.71 -7.22 23.95
C THR A 594 3.05 -6.94 23.32
N LEU A 595 3.27 -5.67 22.96
CA LEU A 595 4.50 -5.20 22.32
C LEU A 595 5.40 -4.64 23.41
N THR A 596 6.61 -5.20 23.50
CA THR A 596 7.61 -4.87 24.52
C THR A 596 8.91 -4.39 23.89
N GLY A 597 9.76 -3.74 24.69
CA GLY A 597 11.09 -3.27 24.26
C GLY A 597 11.39 -1.81 24.59
N HIS A 598 10.41 -1.02 25.02
CA HIS A 598 10.67 0.31 25.56
C HIS A 598 11.07 0.22 27.03
N ASP A 599 12.05 1.04 27.43
CA ASP A 599 12.47 1.21 28.83
C ASP A 599 11.86 2.46 29.49
N GLN A 600 11.11 3.25 28.72
CA GLN A 600 10.50 4.50 29.13
C GLN A 600 9.03 4.57 28.73
N PRO A 601 8.23 5.44 29.40
CA PRO A 601 6.83 5.65 29.06
C PRO A 601 6.62 5.90 27.56
N VAL A 602 5.68 5.17 26.97
CA VAL A 602 5.31 5.35 25.56
C VAL A 602 4.65 6.73 25.41
N SER A 603 5.13 7.56 24.48
CA SER A 603 4.60 8.90 24.24
C SER A 603 3.64 8.95 23.05
N VAL A 604 3.83 8.08 22.07
CA VAL A 604 3.10 8.08 20.80
C VAL A 604 3.09 6.68 20.19
N VAL A 605 1.97 6.34 19.52
CA VAL A 605 1.81 5.08 18.80
C VAL A 605 1.06 5.34 17.50
N VAL A 606 1.40 4.61 16.44
CA VAL A 606 0.71 4.56 15.15
C VAL A 606 0.63 3.10 14.70
N ILE A 607 -0.45 2.73 14.01
CA ILE A 607 -0.65 1.36 13.53
C ILE A 607 -1.13 1.38 12.08
N SER A 608 -0.59 0.48 11.27
CA SER A 608 -1.11 0.16 9.94
C SER A 608 -1.50 -1.32 9.87
N ALA A 609 -2.80 -1.58 9.73
CA ALA A 609 -3.29 -2.94 9.49
C ALA A 609 -2.98 -3.45 8.09
N GLU A 610 -2.72 -2.53 7.16
CA GLU A 610 -2.36 -2.84 5.77
C GLU A 610 -0.94 -3.41 5.70
N LEU A 611 0.01 -2.74 6.36
CA LEU A 611 1.41 -3.19 6.44
C LEU A 611 1.65 -4.24 7.53
N GLY A 612 0.70 -4.40 8.47
CA GLY A 612 0.86 -5.30 9.61
C GLY A 612 1.88 -4.79 10.63
N LEU A 613 2.02 -3.48 10.76
CA LEU A 613 3.05 -2.81 11.57
C LEU A 613 2.44 -1.92 12.66
N VAL A 614 3.12 -1.87 13.79
CA VAL A 614 2.89 -0.91 14.88
C VAL A 614 4.18 -0.15 15.13
N VAL A 615 4.12 1.17 15.11
CA VAL A 615 5.26 2.05 15.35
C VAL A 615 5.01 2.81 16.64
N SER A 616 5.94 2.78 17.58
CA SER A 616 5.78 3.39 18.89
C SER A 616 7.03 4.17 19.30
N GLY A 617 6.84 5.35 19.88
CA GLY A 617 7.91 6.18 20.44
C GLY A 617 7.76 6.28 21.95
N SER A 618 8.89 6.33 22.67
CA SER A 618 8.92 6.54 24.11
C SER A 618 9.63 7.84 24.48
N VAL A 619 9.32 8.37 25.66
CA VAL A 619 9.98 9.58 26.17
C VAL A 619 11.47 9.30 26.37
N ASN A 620 12.35 10.09 25.77
CA ASN A 620 13.81 9.89 25.82
C ASN A 620 14.27 8.50 25.35
N GLY A 621 13.49 7.81 24.53
CA GLY A 621 13.80 6.49 24.01
C GLY A 621 13.64 6.39 22.49
N PRO A 622 14.02 5.24 21.91
CA PRO A 622 13.97 5.04 20.47
C PRO A 622 12.52 4.94 19.97
N VAL A 623 12.35 5.05 18.65
CA VAL A 623 11.12 4.63 18.00
C VAL A 623 11.26 3.16 17.62
N LEU A 624 10.35 2.31 18.07
CA LEU A 624 10.33 0.88 17.79
C LEU A 624 9.27 0.54 16.75
N VAL A 625 9.59 -0.41 15.87
CA VAL A 625 8.70 -0.97 14.86
C VAL A 625 8.46 -2.44 15.20
N HIS A 626 7.20 -2.79 15.43
CA HIS A 626 6.75 -4.14 15.74
C HIS A 626 5.79 -4.67 14.68
N THR A 627 5.66 -5.99 14.58
CA THR A 627 4.54 -6.62 13.87
C THR A 627 3.24 -6.47 14.67
N THR A 628 2.09 -6.61 14.01
CA THR A 628 0.80 -6.74 14.71
C THR A 628 0.66 -8.04 15.54
N PHE A 629 1.66 -8.91 15.51
CA PHE A 629 1.72 -10.14 16.32
C PHE A 629 2.57 -9.96 17.59
N GLY A 630 3.32 -8.86 17.71
CA GLY A 630 4.13 -8.54 18.89
C GLY A 630 5.64 -8.64 18.67
N ASP A 631 6.09 -9.09 17.50
CA ASP A 631 7.52 -9.24 17.22
C ASP A 631 8.19 -7.87 17.02
N LEU A 632 9.28 -7.61 17.74
CA LEU A 632 10.10 -6.43 17.51
C LEU A 632 10.93 -6.62 16.24
N LEU A 633 10.67 -5.81 15.22
CA LEU A 633 11.39 -5.89 13.95
C LEU A 633 12.66 -5.04 13.96
N ARG A 634 12.57 -3.82 14.51
CA ARG A 634 13.66 -2.83 14.41
C ARG A 634 13.46 -1.64 15.33
N SER A 635 14.57 -0.97 15.61
CA SER A 635 14.66 0.29 16.33
C SER A 635 15.14 1.37 15.37
N LEU A 636 14.43 2.51 15.31
CA LEU A 636 14.81 3.67 14.52
C LEU A 636 15.66 4.59 15.39
N GLU A 637 16.91 4.76 14.99
CA GLU A 637 17.85 5.62 15.70
C GLU A 637 17.50 7.10 15.45
N PRO A 638 17.38 7.90 16.51
CA PRO A 638 17.07 9.30 16.36
C PRO A 638 18.33 10.10 15.93
N PRO A 639 18.17 11.34 15.43
CA PRO A 639 19.31 12.21 15.12
C PRO A 639 20.16 12.47 16.37
N SER A 640 21.48 12.65 16.19
CA SER A 640 22.42 12.87 17.28
C SER A 640 21.99 14.04 18.17
N GLY A 641 21.71 13.75 19.45
CA GLY A 641 21.35 14.75 20.46
C GLY A 641 19.83 14.95 20.68
N PHE A 642 18.97 14.20 19.99
CA PHE A 642 17.52 14.24 20.17
C PHE A 642 17.01 12.83 20.45
N ASN A 643 16.29 12.62 21.55
CA ASN A 643 15.88 11.26 21.95
C ASN A 643 14.38 11.14 22.27
N SER A 644 13.59 12.20 22.16
CA SER A 644 12.18 12.18 22.58
C SER A 644 11.25 12.43 21.38
N PRO A 645 10.71 11.37 20.75
CA PRO A 645 9.68 11.51 19.72
C PRO A 645 8.39 12.11 20.32
N GLU A 646 7.92 13.21 19.74
CA GLU A 646 6.68 13.88 20.15
C GLU A 646 5.48 13.47 19.30
N ASN A 647 5.68 13.31 17.99
CA ASN A 647 4.63 12.91 17.05
C ASN A 647 5.19 11.92 16.02
N ILE A 648 4.37 10.95 15.61
CA ILE A 648 4.69 9.99 14.55
C ILE A 648 3.51 9.97 13.58
N ALA A 649 3.81 9.90 12.29
CA ALA A 649 2.86 9.61 11.23
C ALA A 649 3.44 8.51 10.32
N MET A 650 2.59 7.65 9.78
CA MET A 650 2.99 6.58 8.87
C MET A 650 2.12 6.60 7.62
N SER A 651 2.74 6.54 6.44
CA SER A 651 2.04 6.42 5.17
C SER A 651 1.69 4.96 4.88
N ARG A 652 0.68 4.76 4.03
CA ARG A 652 0.33 3.42 3.52
C ARG A 652 1.43 2.79 2.66
N GLU A 653 2.31 3.63 2.11
CA GLU A 653 3.46 3.20 1.32
C GLU A 653 4.67 2.82 2.16
N GLY A 654 4.59 2.94 3.49
CA GLY A 654 5.67 2.52 4.40
C GLY A 654 6.74 3.59 4.64
N VAL A 655 6.37 4.87 4.54
CA VAL A 655 7.20 6.00 5.01
C VAL A 655 6.77 6.38 6.42
N ILE A 656 7.72 6.42 7.35
CA ILE A 656 7.50 6.81 8.75
C ILE A 656 8.10 8.20 8.94
N VAL A 657 7.29 9.16 9.37
CA VAL A 657 7.75 10.51 9.72
C VAL A 657 7.67 10.68 11.22
N VAL A 658 8.78 11.08 11.83
CA VAL A 658 8.92 11.33 13.27
C VAL A 658 9.30 12.78 13.49
N ASN A 659 8.55 13.47 14.35
CA ASN A 659 8.94 14.76 14.90
C ASN A 659 9.50 14.57 16.31
N TYR A 660 10.74 15.01 16.50
CA TYR A 660 11.42 15.07 17.77
C TYR A 660 11.38 16.50 18.34
N GLU A 661 11.92 16.65 19.55
CA GLU A 661 12.01 17.94 20.24
C GLU A 661 12.64 19.04 19.38
N LYS A 662 12.24 20.30 19.63
CA LYS A 662 12.72 21.50 18.90
C LYS A 662 12.43 21.45 17.39
N GLY A 663 11.36 20.77 16.99
CA GLY A 663 10.89 20.75 15.60
C GLY A 663 11.76 19.94 14.64
N GLN A 664 12.54 18.97 15.12
CA GLN A 664 13.34 18.13 14.22
C GLN A 664 12.45 17.08 13.55
N VAL A 665 12.28 17.16 12.23
CA VAL A 665 11.48 16.21 11.46
C VAL A 665 12.39 15.26 10.70
N VAL A 666 12.13 13.96 10.85
CA VAL A 666 12.93 12.91 10.24
C VAL A 666 12.02 11.90 9.55
N ALA A 667 12.33 11.58 8.29
CA ALA A 667 11.65 10.56 7.53
C ALA A 667 12.48 9.28 7.48
N PHE A 668 11.84 8.14 7.69
CA PHE A 668 12.43 6.80 7.66
C PHE A 668 11.64 5.89 6.72
N THR A 669 12.30 4.89 6.16
CA THR A 669 11.62 3.73 5.58
C THR A 669 11.15 2.77 6.68
N ILE A 670 10.17 1.92 6.40
CA ILE A 670 9.80 0.82 7.29
C ILE A 670 10.99 -0.10 7.63
N ASN A 671 12.00 -0.18 6.77
CA ASN A 671 13.23 -0.95 7.00
C ASN A 671 14.29 -0.15 7.77
N GLY A 672 13.93 0.98 8.38
CA GLY A 672 14.77 1.72 9.31
C GLY A 672 15.88 2.56 8.67
N LYS A 673 15.89 2.70 7.34
CA LYS A 673 16.81 3.63 6.67
C LYS A 673 16.28 5.04 6.81
N ARG A 674 17.14 5.96 7.27
CA ARG A 674 16.82 7.39 7.32
C ARG A 674 16.85 7.98 5.91
N LEU A 675 15.74 8.55 5.47
CA LEU A 675 15.58 9.20 4.17
C LEU A 675 16.07 10.64 4.22
N ARG A 676 15.53 11.43 5.15
CA ARG A 676 15.81 12.87 5.28
C ARG A 676 15.65 13.33 6.72
N HIS A 677 16.38 14.39 7.08
CA HIS A 677 16.29 15.08 8.36
C HIS A 677 16.31 16.58 8.09
N GLU A 678 15.33 17.30 8.60
CA GLU A 678 15.23 18.76 8.51
C GLU A 678 14.88 19.36 9.89
N SER A 679 15.43 20.54 10.16
CA SER A 679 15.19 21.28 11.41
C SER A 679 14.12 22.34 11.19
N HIS A 680 12.98 22.18 11.84
CA HIS A 680 11.89 23.13 11.74
C HIS A 680 11.97 24.21 12.81
N ASN A 681 11.75 25.47 12.43
CA ASN A 681 11.78 26.60 13.34
C ASN A 681 10.41 26.82 14.03
N ASP A 682 9.69 25.76 14.38
CA ASP A 682 8.43 25.82 15.14
C ASP A 682 8.31 24.58 16.04
N ASN A 683 7.57 24.71 17.13
CA ASN A 683 7.25 23.62 18.03
C ASN A 683 6.01 22.89 17.53
N LEU A 684 6.23 21.88 16.68
CA LEU A 684 5.16 21.13 16.02
C LEU A 684 4.28 20.39 17.02
N GLN A 685 2.98 20.72 17.01
CA GLN A 685 1.99 20.09 17.89
C GLN A 685 1.27 18.93 17.23
N CYS A 686 1.20 18.92 15.89
CA CYS A 686 0.51 17.90 15.14
C CYS A 686 1.16 17.68 13.77
N LEU A 687 1.06 16.43 13.31
CA LEU A 687 1.49 15.97 12.00
C LEU A 687 0.35 15.20 11.35
N LEU A 688 0.21 15.33 10.04
CA LEU A 688 -0.76 14.58 9.26
C LEU A 688 -0.16 14.26 7.88
N LEU A 689 -0.33 13.03 7.42
CA LEU A 689 0.05 12.64 6.06
C LEU A 689 -1.19 12.60 5.17
N SER A 690 -1.02 12.96 3.90
CA SER A 690 -1.98 12.68 2.85
C SER A 690 -2.18 11.17 2.69
N ARG A 691 -3.30 10.75 2.10
CA ARG A 691 -3.62 9.32 1.94
C ARG A 691 -2.62 8.60 1.04
N ASP A 692 -2.10 9.28 0.03
CA ASP A 692 -1.04 8.80 -0.85
C ASP A 692 0.35 8.87 -0.20
N GLY A 693 0.51 9.58 0.93
CA GLY A 693 1.78 9.71 1.63
C GLY A 693 2.76 10.72 1.01
N GLU A 694 2.43 11.34 -0.13
CA GLU A 694 3.30 12.29 -0.83
C GLU A 694 3.43 13.63 -0.10
N TYR A 695 2.40 14.03 0.65
CA TYR A 695 2.34 15.31 1.34
C TYR A 695 2.27 15.14 2.86
N LEU A 696 3.10 15.90 3.55
CA LEU A 696 3.12 16.03 5.00
C LEU A 696 2.57 17.41 5.38
N MET A 697 1.60 17.45 6.27
CA MET A 697 1.00 18.66 6.80
C MET A 697 1.39 18.82 8.25
N THR A 698 1.90 20.00 8.61
CA THR A 698 2.39 20.31 9.94
C THR A 698 1.64 21.51 10.52
N GLY A 699 1.48 21.51 11.84
CA GLY A 699 0.91 22.63 12.58
C GLY A 699 1.54 22.76 13.96
N GLY A 700 1.89 23.98 14.35
CA GLY A 700 2.64 24.26 15.57
C GLY A 700 2.22 25.51 16.32
N ASP A 701 3.10 25.97 17.22
CA ASP A 701 2.84 27.09 18.11
C ASP A 701 2.84 28.45 17.37
N LYS A 702 3.42 28.54 16.16
CA LYS A 702 3.32 29.74 15.31
C LYS A 702 1.95 29.98 14.70
N GLY A 703 1.04 29.00 14.75
CA GLY A 703 -0.29 29.12 14.15
C GLY A 703 -0.31 29.02 12.62
N ILE A 704 0.79 28.61 11.99
CA ILE A 704 0.88 28.40 10.54
C ILE A 704 0.68 26.92 10.26
N VAL A 705 -0.08 26.62 9.21
CA VAL A 705 -0.19 25.27 8.67
C VAL A 705 0.66 25.20 7.40
N GLU A 706 1.57 24.24 7.34
CA GLU A 706 2.50 24.11 6.22
C GLU A 706 2.32 22.75 5.55
N VAL A 707 2.50 22.73 4.24
CA VAL A 707 2.41 21.54 3.39
C VAL A 707 3.79 21.30 2.79
N TRP A 708 4.29 20.10 3.04
CA TRP A 708 5.62 19.63 2.70
C TRP A 708 5.52 18.43 1.77
N ARG A 709 6.56 18.23 0.97
CA ARG A 709 6.76 16.95 0.29
C ARG A 709 7.39 15.95 1.26
N THR A 710 6.75 14.81 1.49
CA THR A 710 7.15 13.86 2.54
C THR A 710 8.56 13.30 2.35
N PHE A 711 8.92 12.94 1.11
CA PHE A 711 10.22 12.31 0.84
C PHE A 711 11.41 13.26 0.99
N SER A 712 11.33 14.45 0.39
CA SER A 712 12.42 15.44 0.45
C SER A 712 12.34 16.38 1.64
N LEU A 713 11.23 16.36 2.40
CA LEU A 713 10.91 17.36 3.41
C LEU A 713 11.06 18.80 2.89
N ALA A 714 10.66 19.02 1.63
CA ALA A 714 10.67 20.33 1.00
C ALA A 714 9.33 21.04 1.24
N LEU A 715 9.38 22.29 1.71
CA LEU A 715 8.19 23.13 1.87
C LEU A 715 7.59 23.45 0.49
N LEU A 716 6.30 23.15 0.31
CA LEU A 716 5.56 23.44 -0.92
C LEU A 716 4.64 24.65 -0.74
N TYR A 717 3.95 24.71 0.40
CA TYR A 717 2.97 25.75 0.67
C TYR A 717 2.87 26.05 2.17
N ALA A 718 2.61 27.31 2.52
CA ALA A 718 2.30 27.73 3.87
C ALA A 718 1.01 28.56 3.86
N PHE A 719 0.01 28.11 4.60
CA PHE A 719 -1.25 28.84 4.73
C PHE A 719 -1.05 30.14 5.52
N PRO A 720 -1.95 31.14 5.36
CA PRO A 720 -1.93 32.33 6.19
C PRO A 720 -1.95 31.98 7.69
N ALA A 721 -1.19 32.73 8.49
CA ALA A 721 -1.08 32.49 9.93
C ALA A 721 -2.45 32.64 10.61
N CYS A 722 -2.82 31.63 11.40
CA CYS A 722 -4.00 31.68 12.25
C CYS A 722 -3.77 32.58 13.47
N ASP A 723 -4.84 33.12 14.04
CA ASP A 723 -4.79 33.97 15.24
C ASP A 723 -4.28 33.25 16.51
N ALA A 724 -4.11 31.92 16.47
CA ALA A 724 -3.69 31.10 17.59
C ALA A 724 -2.90 29.85 17.14
N PRO A 725 -2.12 29.24 18.06
CA PRO A 725 -1.43 27.96 17.83
C PRO A 725 -2.35 26.87 17.26
N VAL A 726 -1.85 26.10 16.30
CA VAL A 726 -2.53 24.93 15.74
C VAL A 726 -2.18 23.71 16.61
N ARG A 727 -3.19 23.02 17.14
CA ARG A 727 -3.04 21.90 18.09
C ARG A 727 -3.41 20.55 17.49
N SER A 728 -4.24 20.53 16.46
CA SER A 728 -4.67 19.31 15.78
C SER A 728 -5.04 19.59 14.33
N LEU A 729 -4.82 18.62 13.45
CA LEU A 729 -5.16 18.69 12.02
C LEU A 729 -5.98 17.46 11.61
N ALA A 730 -6.87 17.63 10.64
CA ALA A 730 -7.56 16.53 9.97
C ALA A 730 -7.85 16.85 8.50
N LEU A 731 -7.79 15.85 7.64
CA LEU A 731 -8.14 15.95 6.22
C LEU A 731 -9.52 15.34 5.96
N SER A 732 -10.28 15.97 5.07
CA SER A 732 -11.47 15.35 4.50
C SER A 732 -11.11 14.08 3.71
N HIS A 733 -12.07 13.18 3.56
CA HIS A 733 -11.91 11.92 2.82
C HIS A 733 -11.39 12.12 1.39
N ASP A 734 -11.83 13.18 0.71
CA ASP A 734 -11.42 13.55 -0.65
C ASP A 734 -10.16 14.42 -0.70
N GLN A 735 -9.56 14.72 0.46
CA GLN A 735 -8.35 15.53 0.64
C GLN A 735 -8.45 16.96 0.10
N LYS A 736 -9.66 17.47 -0.12
CA LYS A 736 -9.88 18.85 -0.59
C LYS A 736 -9.91 19.88 0.53
N PHE A 737 -10.25 19.46 1.75
CA PHE A 737 -10.38 20.35 2.89
C PHE A 737 -9.45 19.91 4.02
N LEU A 738 -8.69 20.87 4.53
CA LEU A 738 -7.85 20.73 5.71
C LEU A 738 -8.52 21.46 6.89
N LEU A 739 -8.71 20.75 7.99
CA LEU A 739 -9.34 21.25 9.21
C LEU A 739 -8.27 21.46 10.27
N ALA A 740 -8.17 22.68 10.80
CA ALA A 740 -7.21 23.04 11.85
C ALA A 740 -7.93 23.36 13.17
N GLY A 741 -7.50 22.68 14.24
CA GLY A 741 -7.96 22.91 15.60
C GLY A 741 -7.05 23.90 16.29
N LEU A 742 -7.60 25.05 16.65
CA LEU A 742 -6.85 26.17 17.21
C LEU A 742 -6.88 26.18 18.74
N SER A 743 -5.83 26.77 19.31
CA SER A 743 -5.80 27.16 20.71
C SER A 743 -6.63 28.43 20.94
N THR A 744 -6.79 28.84 22.20
CA THR A 744 -7.43 30.11 22.52
C THR A 744 -6.43 31.25 22.49
N VAL A 745 -6.84 32.38 21.91
CA VAL A 745 -6.04 33.60 21.90
C VAL A 745 -5.89 34.08 23.34
N LYS A 746 -4.68 33.98 23.92
CA LYS A 746 -4.37 34.68 25.16
C LYS A 746 -4.38 36.18 24.84
N LYS A 747 -5.48 36.87 25.11
CA LYS A 747 -5.42 38.33 25.32
C LYS A 747 -4.57 38.54 26.56
N LEU A 748 -3.27 38.75 26.38
CA LEU A 748 -2.42 39.38 27.38
C LEU A 748 -3.00 40.79 27.61
N SER A 749 -3.84 40.93 28.63
CA SER A 749 -4.12 42.25 29.18
C SER A 749 -2.80 42.78 29.73
N LYS A 750 -2.11 43.61 28.94
CA LYS A 750 -1.14 44.55 29.51
C LYS A 750 -1.91 45.36 30.55
N LYS A 751 -1.60 45.16 31.82
CA LYS A 751 -1.90 46.15 32.85
C LYS A 751 -0.95 47.33 32.67
#